data_AF-A0A948CA43-F1
#
_entry.id   AF-A0A948CA43-F1
#
_cell.length_a   1.000
_cell.length_b   1.000
_cell.length_c   1.000
_cell.angle_alpha   90.00
_cell.angle_beta   90.00
_cell.angle_gamma   90.00
#
_symmetry.space_group_name_H-M   'P 1'
#
loop_
_entity.id
_entity.type
_entity.pdbx_description
1 polymer ?
#
loop_
_entity_poly.entity_id
_entity_poly.type
_entity_poly.pdbx_seq_one_letter_code
_entity_poly.pdbx_strand_id
1 'polypeptide(L)'
;MISVVQNKKDSRPFRLDVSWAELVADLTTLPRRCVCTVASCLQRDCEHKDGPGWCPCTFAGDHRLKANVEAVTVLVVDIDHQPPGNYNALLEEAGITHVVHSTHSHRDDDWCLRVVVPLSRPVTPTEWPRFRAAALARFRLPNDEATKDASRLFFLPSTPSDGPFLGFEEKGKVLDVDEILGAPAVAGLAPTPPSKEPASKPVAAPGVLNPRKGVADMDWLRATLKRLKDDASQALANLMLAGKPLAVEGGRDAALQRLAGILAFSLPTSTPIEAFLELARASVLALPGEPPSGYSDWMPAFESKLLRSLSDRSVSDLKKAAFKEEIQKRYRKAAAAAGTPEEPDEREEPADDPTAPYTPQQVARWASEQGCDPSEFYFRWIVSAGKAFWVFSEGKYQPPISRDDLEVSILRDLARAPDVTLYYQKEEDGNLVYVAPKSILRDYSTVARHVEASLALQRSYYDAATQTFHEAVCPMRPLTPKENPDIQKWLEMLGGDQADKLLDWVATYTNLSRQTCAIYLHSGPSTGKSLLSQGLAKIWTAGGPSELDSVVGGFNSVLTVCPLVVADESLPKDGKGITTVLRRLIGTTTRNLNRKFMATCNLRGAVRLIICANNDRLLETGEELTNADLEAVAGRFLYLDTSNPDASERLRNYLLEEITPEVVNSEWLDNDGIARHALWLARTRPVNSTGRFLVEGRQTEFHRGLVTASGVTSSVAEFLTKWVSHPGQGYAGNDLVQVGNGQIWVATEVFGKANWENLVPSLPLPSATRVGRALTNLSNGAVRALVNKRQLTFHRVQPGLLVAWAQKAQVGDLDYLQKRLASDNKVVTAWDRRVEAKL
;
A
#
# COMPACT_ATOMS: atom_id res chain seq x y z
N MET A 1 -12.16 1.81 13.39
CA MET A 1 -11.73 3.20 13.15
C MET A 1 -12.82 4.23 13.41
N ILE A 2 -12.60 5.21 14.29
CA ILE A 2 -13.48 6.37 14.52
C ILE A 2 -12.68 7.68 14.44
N SER A 3 -13.33 8.85 14.56
CA SER A 3 -12.61 10.11 14.72
C SER A 3 -12.96 10.82 16.03
N VAL A 4 -12.00 11.42 16.73
CA VAL A 4 -12.22 12.12 18.01
C VAL A 4 -11.87 13.61 17.94
N VAL A 5 -12.45 14.40 18.83
CA VAL A 5 -12.22 15.83 18.97
C VAL A 5 -12.16 16.22 20.45
N GLN A 6 -11.47 17.33 20.74
CA GLN A 6 -11.36 17.84 22.12
C GLN A 6 -12.66 18.38 22.68
N ASN A 7 -13.44 19.03 21.82
CA ASN A 7 -14.68 19.71 22.16
C ASN A 7 -15.46 20.02 20.89
N LYS A 8 -16.67 20.56 21.03
CA LYS A 8 -17.56 20.86 19.90
C LYS A 8 -17.02 21.88 18.89
N LYS A 9 -16.06 22.73 19.29
CA LYS A 9 -15.47 23.80 18.45
C LYS A 9 -14.27 23.31 17.65
N ASP A 10 -13.75 22.13 17.95
CA ASP A 10 -12.61 21.56 17.24
C ASP A 10 -13.03 21.10 15.84
N SER A 11 -12.39 21.67 14.84
CA SER A 11 -12.68 21.42 13.42
C SER A 11 -11.70 20.44 12.78
N ARG A 12 -10.71 19.92 13.54
CA ARG A 12 -9.69 19.01 13.04
C ARG A 12 -9.72 17.68 13.79
N PRO A 13 -10.54 16.72 13.31
CA PRO A 13 -10.77 15.48 14.03
C PRO A 13 -9.56 14.57 13.89
N PHE A 14 -9.23 13.84 14.96
CA PHE A 14 -8.15 12.88 14.97
C PHE A 14 -8.68 11.48 14.70
N ARG A 15 -8.16 10.82 13.66
CA ARG A 15 -8.52 9.43 13.33
C ARG A 15 -7.88 8.47 14.31
N LEU A 16 -8.67 7.56 14.84
CA LEU A 16 -8.24 6.50 15.74
C LEU A 16 -8.67 5.15 15.20
N ASP A 17 -7.79 4.17 15.33
CA ASP A 17 -8.19 2.78 15.22
C ASP A 17 -8.52 2.25 16.61
N VAL A 18 -9.73 1.77 16.77
CA VAL A 18 -10.33 1.37 18.05
C VAL A 18 -11.11 0.10 17.77
N SER A 19 -10.81 -0.95 18.52
CA SER A 19 -11.57 -2.20 18.51
C SER A 19 -12.97 -1.99 19.11
N TRP A 20 -13.89 -2.91 18.82
CA TRP A 20 -15.23 -2.86 19.41
C TRP A 20 -15.19 -2.87 20.95
N ALA A 21 -14.36 -3.73 21.53
CA ALA A 21 -14.21 -3.85 22.99
C ALA A 21 -13.69 -2.55 23.64
N GLU A 22 -12.73 -1.87 23.00
CA GLU A 22 -12.22 -0.59 23.49
C GLU A 22 -13.27 0.53 23.41
N LEU A 23 -14.04 0.56 22.32
CA LEU A 23 -15.14 1.52 22.17
C LEU A 23 -16.24 1.26 23.22
N VAL A 24 -16.60 0.00 23.45
CA VAL A 24 -17.55 -0.38 24.51
C VAL A 24 -17.05 0.07 25.88
N ALA A 25 -15.78 -0.17 26.21
CA ALA A 25 -15.20 0.24 27.48
C ALA A 25 -15.29 1.76 27.67
N ASP A 26 -15.04 2.54 26.62
CA ASP A 26 -15.14 4.00 26.67
C ASP A 26 -16.55 4.54 26.83
N LEU A 27 -17.54 3.84 26.27
CA LEU A 27 -18.94 4.23 26.30
C LEU A 27 -19.66 3.75 27.57
N THR A 28 -19.20 2.66 28.19
CA THR A 28 -19.81 2.07 29.40
C THR A 28 -19.08 2.43 30.69
N THR A 29 -17.80 2.82 30.64
CA THR A 29 -17.06 3.28 31.82
C THR A 29 -17.29 4.77 32.00
N LEU A 30 -18.08 5.18 33.01
CA LEU A 30 -18.41 6.59 33.28
C LEU A 30 -17.13 7.45 33.41
N PRO A 31 -16.77 8.27 32.41
CA PRO A 31 -15.48 8.95 32.43
C PRO A 31 -15.52 10.31 33.14
N ARG A 32 -16.70 10.94 33.27
CA ARG A 32 -16.80 12.33 33.72
C ARG A 32 -18.11 12.66 34.44
N ARG A 33 -18.02 12.89 35.75
CA ARG A 33 -19.02 13.62 36.53
C ARG A 33 -18.68 15.11 36.49
N CYS A 34 -19.61 15.93 36.01
CA CYS A 34 -19.42 17.37 35.91
C CYS A 34 -19.72 18.07 37.24
N VAL A 35 -19.28 19.33 37.37
CA VAL A 35 -19.44 20.12 38.60
C VAL A 35 -20.89 20.54 38.85
N CYS A 36 -21.75 20.56 37.82
CA CYS A 36 -23.17 20.84 37.97
C CYS A 36 -23.93 19.66 38.58
N THR A 37 -25.02 19.94 39.31
CA THR A 37 -25.99 18.95 39.78
C THR A 37 -27.16 18.82 38.79
N VAL A 38 -27.97 17.77 38.92
CA VAL A 38 -29.20 17.60 38.15
C VAL A 38 -30.10 18.84 38.24
N ALA A 39 -30.22 19.41 39.45
CA ALA A 39 -31.02 20.60 39.71
C ALA A 39 -30.45 21.88 39.08
N SER A 40 -29.13 22.00 38.98
CA SER A 40 -28.46 23.18 38.41
C SER A 40 -28.08 23.04 36.94
N CYS A 41 -28.37 21.89 36.32
CA CYS A 41 -27.95 21.57 34.96
C CYS A 41 -28.96 22.09 33.94
N LEU A 42 -28.50 22.98 33.04
CA LEU A 42 -29.29 23.50 31.92
C LEU A 42 -29.41 22.52 30.74
N GLN A 43 -29.17 21.23 30.97
CA GLN A 43 -29.21 20.14 29.97
C GLN A 43 -28.52 20.51 28.64
N ARG A 44 -29.29 20.83 27.59
CA ARG A 44 -28.80 21.22 26.27
C ARG A 44 -27.92 22.46 26.30
N ASP A 45 -28.14 23.40 27.20
CA ASP A 45 -27.40 24.66 27.25
C ASP A 45 -26.38 24.71 28.39
N CYS A 46 -26.18 23.58 29.08
CA CYS A 46 -25.21 23.46 30.16
C CYS A 46 -23.76 23.62 29.64
N GLU A 47 -23.05 24.66 30.07
CA GLU A 47 -21.66 24.90 29.69
C GLU A 47 -20.72 23.78 30.19
N HIS A 48 -21.04 23.18 31.34
CA HIS A 48 -20.27 22.09 31.92
C HIS A 48 -20.36 20.78 31.14
N LYS A 49 -21.25 20.69 30.13
CA LYS A 49 -21.37 19.52 29.25
C LYS A 49 -20.28 19.49 28.16
N ASP A 50 -19.62 20.62 27.87
CA ASP A 50 -18.61 20.68 26.82
C ASP A 50 -17.37 19.86 27.22
N GLY A 51 -16.89 19.05 26.28
CA GLY A 51 -15.87 18.06 26.53
C GLY A 51 -15.56 17.20 25.31
N PRO A 52 -14.69 16.18 25.48
CA PRO A 52 -14.28 15.31 24.39
C PRO A 52 -15.47 14.66 23.68
N GLY A 53 -15.37 14.58 22.36
CA GLY A 53 -16.39 13.96 21.53
C GLY A 53 -15.77 13.14 20.41
N TRP A 54 -16.62 12.43 19.69
CA TRP A 54 -16.25 11.52 18.63
C TRP A 54 -17.28 11.50 17.50
N CYS A 55 -16.83 11.12 16.31
CA CYS A 55 -17.63 10.90 15.12
C CYS A 55 -17.52 9.42 14.75
N PRO A 56 -18.63 8.77 14.39
CA PRO A 56 -18.63 7.37 13.97
C PRO A 56 -18.05 7.16 12.56
N CYS A 57 -17.43 8.19 12.00
CA CYS A 57 -16.95 8.22 10.63
C CYS A 57 -15.48 8.67 10.56
N THR A 58 -14.88 8.42 9.41
CA THR A 58 -13.55 8.89 9.04
C THR A 58 -13.65 10.04 8.05
N PHE A 59 -12.64 10.93 8.04
CA PHE A 59 -12.60 12.11 7.16
C PHE A 59 -11.37 12.10 6.25
N ALA A 60 -11.56 12.51 5.00
CA ALA A 60 -10.53 12.85 4.04
C ALA A 60 -9.93 14.22 4.37
N GLY A 61 -8.60 14.28 4.48
CA GLY A 61 -7.89 15.47 4.93
C GLY A 61 -7.97 15.68 6.45
N ASP A 62 -7.78 16.92 6.90
CA ASP A 62 -7.61 17.27 8.31
C ASP A 62 -8.79 18.04 8.93
N HIS A 63 -9.93 18.12 8.22
CA HIS A 63 -11.07 18.93 8.63
C HIS A 63 -12.38 18.12 8.73
N ARG A 64 -13.14 18.36 9.81
CA ARG A 64 -14.49 17.83 10.06
C ARG A 64 -15.50 18.61 9.23
N LEU A 65 -15.74 18.14 8.01
CA LEU A 65 -16.75 18.67 7.11
C LEU A 65 -17.57 17.52 6.53
N LYS A 66 -18.86 17.76 6.28
CA LYS A 66 -19.75 16.78 5.64
C LYS A 66 -19.20 16.27 4.29
N ALA A 67 -18.60 17.17 3.50
CA ALA A 67 -17.98 16.83 2.21
C ALA A 67 -16.71 15.96 2.34
N ASN A 68 -16.11 15.90 3.52
CA ASN A 68 -14.88 15.16 3.77
C ASN A 68 -15.15 13.76 4.34
N VAL A 69 -16.40 13.35 4.60
CA VAL A 69 -16.66 12.01 5.17
C VAL A 69 -16.21 10.94 4.17
N GLU A 70 -15.34 10.03 4.59
CA GLU A 70 -14.88 8.87 3.81
C GLU A 70 -15.82 7.68 3.96
N ALA A 71 -16.12 7.31 5.21
CA ALA A 71 -17.06 6.24 5.53
C ALA A 71 -17.52 6.33 6.99
N VAL A 72 -18.74 5.86 7.25
CA VAL A 72 -19.29 5.62 8.59
C VAL A 72 -18.99 4.17 8.98
N THR A 73 -18.46 3.96 10.18
CA THR A 73 -17.88 2.67 10.61
C THR A 73 -18.69 1.99 11.70
N VAL A 74 -19.49 2.76 12.44
CA VAL A 74 -20.45 2.27 13.44
C VAL A 74 -21.75 3.06 13.30
N LEU A 75 -22.89 2.44 13.56
CA LEU A 75 -24.18 3.14 13.59
C LEU A 75 -24.40 3.72 15.00
N VAL A 76 -24.86 4.97 15.08
CA VAL A 76 -25.29 5.60 16.33
C VAL A 76 -26.75 6.01 16.21
N VAL A 77 -27.59 5.48 17.08
CA VAL A 77 -28.99 5.87 17.27
C VAL A 77 -29.05 6.77 18.50
N ASP A 78 -29.45 8.03 18.33
CA ASP A 78 -29.47 9.06 19.36
C ASP A 78 -30.92 9.24 19.84
N ILE A 79 -31.24 8.63 20.97
CA ILE A 79 -32.53 8.73 21.65
C ILE A 79 -32.48 9.96 22.54
N ASP A 80 -33.16 11.03 22.15
CA ASP A 80 -33.14 12.31 22.88
C ASP A 80 -34.53 12.62 23.44
N HIS A 81 -34.58 12.96 24.73
CA HIS A 81 -35.77 13.36 25.48
C HIS A 81 -37.01 12.46 25.27
N GLN A 82 -36.90 11.17 25.61
CA GLN A 82 -38.00 10.20 25.51
C GLN A 82 -38.49 9.74 26.90
N PRO A 83 -39.76 9.37 27.06
CA PRO A 83 -40.23 8.76 28.31
C PRO A 83 -39.56 7.39 28.53
N PRO A 84 -39.51 6.89 29.78
CA PRO A 84 -39.05 5.54 30.08
C PRO A 84 -39.79 4.50 29.23
N GLY A 85 -39.05 3.68 28.49
CA GLY A 85 -39.61 2.76 27.50
C GLY A 85 -38.79 1.48 27.38
N ASN A 86 -39.38 0.44 26.78
CA ASN A 86 -38.73 -0.87 26.64
C ASN A 86 -37.82 -0.94 25.40
N TYR A 87 -36.90 0.01 25.28
CA TYR A 87 -35.96 0.08 24.14
C TYR A 87 -35.01 -1.11 24.11
N ASN A 88 -34.69 -1.69 25.27
CA ASN A 88 -33.90 -2.92 25.37
C ASN A 88 -34.61 -4.10 24.71
N ALA A 89 -35.90 -4.32 24.97
CA ALA A 89 -36.61 -5.45 24.33
C ALA A 89 -36.67 -5.33 22.79
N LEU A 90 -36.74 -4.11 22.23
CA LEU A 90 -36.69 -3.91 20.78
C LEU A 90 -35.30 -4.25 20.19
N LEU A 91 -34.24 -4.06 20.98
CA LEU A 91 -32.87 -4.37 20.60
C LEU A 91 -32.55 -5.86 20.81
N GLU A 92 -33.07 -6.47 21.88
CA GLU A 92 -33.03 -7.91 22.15
C GLU A 92 -33.74 -8.70 21.02
N GLU A 93 -34.93 -8.24 20.57
CA GLU A 93 -35.66 -8.82 19.44
C GLU A 93 -34.83 -8.78 18.14
N ALA A 94 -34.02 -7.73 17.95
CA ALA A 94 -33.17 -7.59 16.78
C ALA A 94 -31.93 -8.52 16.80
N GLY A 95 -31.54 -9.03 17.98
CA GLY A 95 -30.45 -10.00 18.14
C GLY A 95 -29.08 -9.49 17.68
N ILE A 96 -28.85 -8.17 17.73
CA ILE A 96 -27.62 -7.53 17.27
C ILE A 96 -26.70 -7.14 18.42
N THR A 97 -25.38 -7.22 18.20
CA THR A 97 -24.41 -6.66 19.14
C THR A 97 -24.61 -5.15 19.21
N HIS A 98 -24.71 -4.59 20.42
CA HIS A 98 -24.84 -3.16 20.60
C HIS A 98 -24.38 -2.71 21.99
N VAL A 99 -24.08 -1.41 22.12
CA VAL A 99 -23.80 -0.78 23.41
C VAL A 99 -24.76 0.37 23.63
N VAL A 100 -25.35 0.43 24.82
CA VAL A 100 -26.25 1.50 25.25
C VAL A 100 -25.55 2.32 26.31
N HIS A 101 -25.56 3.65 26.15
CA HIS A 101 -25.11 4.55 27.21
C HIS A 101 -25.98 5.80 27.32
N SER A 102 -26.09 6.36 28.54
CA SER A 102 -26.80 7.61 28.76
C SER A 102 -25.99 8.84 28.32
N THR A 103 -26.68 9.93 27.98
CA THR A 103 -26.08 11.23 27.68
C THR A 103 -26.18 12.17 28.88
N HIS A 104 -25.52 13.33 28.81
CA HIS A 104 -25.50 14.34 29.88
C HIS A 104 -26.89 14.82 30.33
N SER A 105 -27.88 14.78 29.42
CA SER A 105 -29.24 15.22 29.68
C SER A 105 -30.13 14.15 30.32
N HIS A 106 -29.67 12.90 30.42
CA HIS A 106 -30.49 11.78 30.91
C HIS A 106 -30.99 11.98 32.34
N ARG A 107 -32.26 11.66 32.58
CA ARG A 107 -32.92 11.62 33.89
C ARG A 107 -33.78 10.35 33.99
N ASP A 108 -34.21 10.00 35.20
CA ASP A 108 -35.01 8.79 35.45
C ASP A 108 -36.37 8.83 34.71
N ASP A 109 -36.94 10.02 34.53
CA ASP A 109 -38.20 10.31 33.86
C ASP A 109 -38.05 10.91 32.44
N ASP A 110 -36.81 11.22 32.02
CA ASP A 110 -36.47 11.83 30.73
C ASP A 110 -35.23 11.16 30.12
N TRP A 111 -35.46 10.09 29.36
CA TRP A 111 -34.41 9.22 28.84
C TRP A 111 -33.72 9.81 27.62
N CYS A 112 -32.46 10.21 27.82
CA CYS A 112 -31.54 10.56 26.75
C CYS A 112 -30.42 9.51 26.62
N LEU A 113 -30.52 8.62 25.64
CA LEU A 113 -29.65 7.44 25.47
C LEU A 113 -29.01 7.42 24.07
N ARG A 114 -27.90 6.72 23.92
CA ARG A 114 -27.31 6.37 22.63
C ARG A 114 -27.12 4.88 22.52
N VAL A 115 -27.58 4.34 21.40
CA VAL A 115 -27.35 2.95 21.01
C VAL A 115 -26.31 2.95 19.89
N VAL A 116 -25.18 2.31 20.13
CA VAL A 116 -24.11 2.17 19.15
C VAL A 116 -24.04 0.72 18.68
N VAL A 117 -23.97 0.51 17.36
CA VAL A 117 -24.05 -0.81 16.72
C VAL A 117 -22.84 -1.00 15.79
N PRO A 118 -22.09 -2.12 15.89
CA PRO A 118 -21.01 -2.44 14.98
C PRO A 118 -21.56 -2.88 13.62
N LEU A 119 -20.85 -2.51 12.55
CA LEU A 119 -21.22 -2.81 11.16
C LEU A 119 -20.29 -3.85 10.56
N SER A 120 -20.80 -4.71 9.67
CA SER A 120 -19.99 -5.73 8.96
C SER A 120 -18.91 -5.11 8.06
N ARG A 121 -19.18 -3.92 7.52
CA ARG A 121 -18.25 -3.11 6.75
C ARG A 121 -18.54 -1.60 6.91
N PRO A 122 -17.60 -0.71 6.57
CA PRO A 122 -17.89 0.71 6.50
C PRO A 122 -18.97 1.05 5.46
N VAL A 123 -19.82 2.02 5.78
CA VAL A 123 -20.89 2.55 4.93
C VAL A 123 -20.41 3.85 4.28
N THR A 124 -20.46 3.93 2.96
CA THR A 124 -20.03 5.13 2.23
C THR A 124 -21.01 6.31 2.40
N PRO A 125 -20.58 7.56 2.16
CA PRO A 125 -21.46 8.74 2.26
C PRO A 125 -22.69 8.67 1.35
N THR A 126 -22.55 8.00 0.20
CA THR A 126 -23.63 7.77 -0.77
C THR A 126 -24.62 6.71 -0.28
N GLU A 127 -24.16 5.66 0.39
CA GLU A 127 -25.01 4.62 0.99
C GLU A 127 -25.71 5.10 2.27
N TRP A 128 -25.08 6.01 3.02
CA TRP A 128 -25.50 6.42 4.37
C TRP A 128 -26.99 6.79 4.50
N PRO A 129 -27.58 7.63 3.63
CA PRO A 129 -28.99 7.99 3.77
C PRO A 129 -29.93 6.78 3.67
N ARG A 130 -29.66 5.86 2.73
CA ARG A 130 -30.45 4.65 2.51
C ARG A 130 -30.25 3.65 3.63
N PHE A 131 -28.99 3.38 3.98
CA PHE A 131 -28.63 2.47 5.07
C PHE A 131 -29.25 2.90 6.39
N ARG A 132 -29.08 4.18 6.78
CA ARG A 132 -29.64 4.73 8.03
C ARG A 132 -31.15 4.57 8.08
N ALA A 133 -31.87 4.89 7.00
CA ALA A 133 -33.32 4.77 6.96
C ALA A 133 -33.77 3.31 7.14
N ALA A 134 -33.15 2.37 6.44
CA ALA A 134 -33.46 0.94 6.54
C ALA A 134 -33.11 0.36 7.93
N ALA A 135 -31.98 0.73 8.51
CA ALA A 135 -31.57 0.31 9.85
C ALA A 135 -32.53 0.82 10.94
N LEU A 136 -32.93 2.10 10.88
CA LEU A 136 -33.88 2.67 11.84
C LEU A 136 -35.28 2.04 11.71
N ALA A 137 -35.72 1.75 10.48
CA ALA A 137 -36.98 1.04 10.25
C ALA A 137 -36.95 -0.38 10.83
N ARG A 138 -35.80 -1.06 10.78
CA ARG A 138 -35.60 -2.38 11.38
C ARG A 138 -35.67 -2.34 12.90
N PHE A 139 -34.98 -1.38 13.54
CA PHE A 139 -34.91 -1.31 15.00
C PHE A 139 -36.14 -0.67 15.66
N ARG A 140 -36.94 0.09 14.90
CA ARG A 140 -38.14 0.78 15.39
C ARG A 140 -37.85 1.69 16.60
N LEU A 141 -36.62 2.20 16.69
CA LEU A 141 -36.19 3.09 17.76
C LEU A 141 -36.41 4.56 17.40
N PRO A 142 -36.76 5.43 18.37
CA PRO A 142 -36.73 6.87 18.18
C PRO A 142 -35.28 7.33 17.92
N ASN A 143 -35.10 8.32 17.05
CA ASN A 143 -33.76 8.81 16.71
C ASN A 143 -33.79 10.28 16.29
N ASP A 144 -32.86 11.09 16.79
CA ASP A 144 -32.69 12.48 16.37
C ASP A 144 -32.44 12.56 14.85
N GLU A 145 -33.22 13.39 14.16
CA GLU A 145 -33.05 13.67 12.73
C GLU A 145 -31.65 14.19 12.39
N ALA A 146 -30.98 14.87 13.31
CA ALA A 146 -29.66 15.43 13.08
C ALA A 146 -28.59 14.36 12.81
N THR A 147 -28.85 13.09 13.14
CA THR A 147 -28.00 11.94 12.77
C THR A 147 -28.01 11.64 11.27
N LYS A 148 -28.85 12.30 10.46
CA LYS A 148 -28.77 12.27 8.99
C LYS A 148 -27.47 12.85 8.44
N ASP A 149 -26.79 13.69 9.22
CA ASP A 149 -25.46 14.16 8.91
C ASP A 149 -24.42 13.09 9.31
N ALA A 150 -23.80 12.42 8.33
CA ALA A 150 -22.75 11.43 8.57
C ALA A 150 -21.54 11.99 9.33
N SER A 151 -21.35 13.32 9.34
CA SER A 151 -20.27 14.00 10.08
C SER A 151 -20.66 14.42 11.51
N ARG A 152 -21.82 13.94 12.00
CA ARG A 152 -22.35 14.26 13.33
C ARG A 152 -21.33 13.94 14.42
N LEU A 153 -21.20 14.88 15.35
CA LEU A 153 -20.39 14.75 16.55
C LEU A 153 -21.26 14.25 17.70
N PHE A 154 -20.75 13.27 18.43
CA PHE A 154 -21.32 12.75 19.67
C PHE A 154 -20.35 12.99 20.82
N PHE A 155 -20.82 13.51 21.94
CA PHE A 155 -19.98 13.63 23.13
C PHE A 155 -19.70 12.25 23.75
N LEU A 156 -18.53 12.07 24.35
CA LEU A 156 -18.32 10.94 25.25
C LEU A 156 -19.30 11.01 26.44
N PRO A 157 -19.62 9.87 27.09
CA PRO A 157 -20.57 9.86 28.19
C PRO A 157 -20.15 10.82 29.31
N SER A 158 -21.11 11.56 29.86
CA SER A 158 -20.92 12.41 31.04
C SER A 158 -22.27 12.58 31.75
N THR A 159 -22.25 12.98 33.02
CA THR A 159 -23.45 13.22 33.82
C THR A 159 -23.22 14.35 34.83
N PRO A 160 -24.26 15.06 35.29
CA PRO A 160 -24.16 15.90 36.49
C PRO A 160 -23.61 15.11 37.69
N SER A 161 -23.06 15.79 38.70
CA SER A 161 -22.39 15.15 39.84
C SER A 161 -23.25 14.10 40.54
N ASP A 162 -24.56 14.35 40.65
CA ASP A 162 -25.60 13.52 41.28
C ASP A 162 -26.56 12.89 40.26
N GLY A 163 -26.23 12.93 38.96
CA GLY A 163 -27.08 12.40 37.90
C GLY A 163 -26.98 10.87 37.71
N PRO A 164 -28.04 10.25 37.16
CA PRO A 164 -28.01 8.84 36.79
C PRO A 164 -27.06 8.58 35.62
N PHE A 165 -26.51 7.37 35.57
CA PHE A 165 -25.72 6.88 34.44
C PHE A 165 -26.08 5.44 34.13
N LEU A 166 -26.32 5.18 32.85
CA LEU A 166 -26.59 3.86 32.31
C LEU A 166 -25.54 3.57 31.24
N GLY A 167 -24.93 2.39 31.29
CA GLY A 167 -23.90 1.97 30.35
C GLY A 167 -23.75 0.46 30.36
N PHE A 168 -24.15 -0.23 29.27
CA PHE A 168 -24.01 -1.68 29.16
C PHE A 168 -23.84 -2.12 27.70
N GLU A 169 -23.20 -3.28 27.51
CA GLU A 169 -23.08 -3.96 26.22
C GLU A 169 -23.99 -5.19 26.21
N GLU A 170 -24.60 -5.45 25.06
CA GLU A 170 -25.24 -6.72 24.77
C GLU A 170 -24.64 -7.36 23.52
N LYS A 171 -24.36 -8.66 23.60
CA LYS A 171 -23.72 -9.43 22.53
C LYS A 171 -24.77 -10.11 21.65
N GLY A 172 -24.58 -9.99 20.34
CA GLY A 172 -25.43 -10.59 19.32
C GLY A 172 -24.71 -10.67 17.97
N LYS A 173 -25.45 -10.64 16.87
CA LYS A 173 -24.86 -10.60 15.52
C LYS A 173 -24.37 -9.20 15.16
N VAL A 174 -23.27 -9.09 14.42
CA VAL A 174 -22.86 -7.82 13.82
C VAL A 174 -23.90 -7.41 12.78
N LEU A 175 -24.20 -6.11 12.67
CA LEU A 175 -25.20 -5.63 11.71
C LEU A 175 -24.63 -5.71 10.28
N ASP A 176 -25.21 -6.58 9.47
CA ASP A 176 -24.82 -6.73 8.07
C ASP A 176 -25.30 -5.55 7.22
N VAL A 177 -24.35 -4.79 6.68
CA VAL A 177 -24.64 -3.61 5.85
C VAL A 177 -25.33 -3.96 4.54
N ASP A 178 -24.91 -5.05 3.90
CA ASP A 178 -25.42 -5.45 2.58
C ASP A 178 -26.80 -6.09 2.70
N GLU A 179 -27.08 -6.81 3.79
CA GLU A 179 -28.45 -7.27 4.12
C GLU A 179 -29.41 -6.09 4.26
N ILE A 180 -29.01 -5.06 5.02
CA ILE A 180 -29.83 -3.85 5.26
C ILE A 180 -30.02 -3.04 3.99
N LEU A 181 -28.99 -2.93 3.14
CA LEU A 181 -29.09 -2.23 1.85
C LEU A 181 -29.89 -3.02 0.80
N GLY A 182 -29.83 -4.36 0.84
CA GLY A 182 -30.53 -5.26 -0.05
C GLY A 182 -32.03 -5.41 0.23
N ALA A 183 -32.49 -5.03 1.43
CA ALA A 183 -33.91 -5.06 1.78
C ALA A 183 -34.76 -4.13 0.87
N PRO A 184 -36.01 -4.51 0.54
CA PRO A 184 -36.91 -3.69 -0.27
C PRO A 184 -37.08 -2.30 0.35
N ALA A 185 -36.94 -1.25 -0.46
CA ALA A 185 -37.04 0.13 0.02
C ALA A 185 -38.41 0.38 0.68
N VAL A 186 -38.39 0.77 1.96
CA VAL A 186 -39.58 1.29 2.64
C VAL A 186 -39.97 2.59 1.97
N ALA A 187 -41.19 2.65 1.43
CA ALA A 187 -41.72 3.82 0.74
C ALA A 187 -41.86 5.00 1.72
N GLY A 188 -41.12 6.08 1.45
CA GLY A 188 -41.39 7.38 2.08
C GLY A 188 -40.18 8.10 2.63
N LEU A 189 -39.20 8.43 1.78
CA LEU A 189 -38.33 9.62 1.91
C LEU A 189 -37.54 9.77 0.59
N ALA A 190 -37.92 10.75 -0.23
CA ALA A 190 -37.29 11.00 -1.52
C ALA A 190 -35.82 11.45 -1.34
N PRO A 191 -34.86 10.89 -2.09
CA PRO A 191 -33.49 11.41 -2.10
C PRO A 191 -33.50 12.81 -2.74
N THR A 192 -32.89 13.78 -2.07
CA THR A 192 -32.57 15.07 -2.68
C THR A 192 -31.51 14.85 -3.76
N PRO A 193 -31.62 15.52 -4.92
CA PRO A 193 -30.74 15.28 -6.04
C PRO A 193 -29.27 15.61 -5.68
N PRO A 194 -28.30 14.86 -6.23
CA PRO A 194 -26.89 15.11 -5.98
C PRO A 194 -26.53 16.52 -6.47
N SER A 195 -26.02 17.35 -5.56
CA SER A 195 -25.39 18.61 -5.93
C SER A 195 -24.12 18.27 -6.72
N LYS A 196 -23.99 18.89 -7.89
CA LYS A 196 -22.91 18.70 -8.87
C LYS A 196 -21.55 18.59 -8.19
N GLU A 197 -20.87 17.47 -8.41
CA GLU A 197 -19.46 17.29 -8.09
C GLU A 197 -18.62 18.38 -8.77
N PRO A 198 -17.86 19.21 -8.03
CA PRO A 198 -16.70 19.84 -8.61
C PRO A 198 -15.60 18.77 -8.68
N ALA A 199 -15.16 18.47 -9.90
CA ALA A 199 -14.01 17.62 -10.18
C ALA A 199 -12.88 17.87 -9.16
N SER A 200 -12.51 16.82 -8.41
CA SER A 200 -11.38 16.82 -7.50
C SER A 200 -10.09 16.98 -8.30
N LYS A 201 -9.67 18.23 -8.49
CA LYS A 201 -8.30 18.51 -8.92
C LYS A 201 -7.34 17.96 -7.86
N PRO A 202 -6.21 17.36 -8.26
CA PRO A 202 -5.18 16.92 -7.32
C PRO A 202 -4.75 18.13 -6.50
N VAL A 203 -5.02 18.08 -5.19
CA VAL A 203 -4.47 19.07 -4.26
C VAL A 203 -2.98 18.75 -4.14
N ALA A 204 -2.20 19.41 -4.98
CA ALA A 204 -0.75 19.43 -4.88
C ALA A 204 -0.37 19.85 -3.46
N ALA A 205 0.42 19.02 -2.78
CA ALA A 205 1.07 19.38 -1.54
C ALA A 205 1.92 20.65 -1.80
N PRO A 206 1.73 21.72 -1.03
CA PRO A 206 2.50 22.93 -1.26
C PRO A 206 3.93 22.77 -0.75
N GLY A 207 4.89 22.82 -1.68
CA GLY A 207 6.29 23.04 -1.35
C GLY A 207 6.46 24.45 -0.82
N VAL A 208 6.78 24.58 0.48
CA VAL A 208 7.06 25.88 1.13
C VAL A 208 8.50 26.35 0.84
N LEU A 209 9.33 25.51 0.22
CA LEU A 209 10.75 25.81 -0.02
C LEU A 209 11.14 25.53 -1.47
N ASN A 210 11.52 26.58 -2.18
CA ASN A 210 12.17 26.48 -3.47
C ASN A 210 13.57 25.83 -3.24
N PRO A 211 13.85 24.63 -3.79
CA PRO A 211 15.01 23.81 -3.40
C PRO A 211 16.38 24.39 -3.82
N ARG A 212 16.44 25.63 -4.31
CA ARG A 212 17.69 26.29 -4.73
C ARG A 212 18.16 27.44 -3.84
N LYS A 213 17.34 27.97 -2.92
CA LYS A 213 17.74 29.01 -1.96
C LYS A 213 16.82 28.89 -0.75
N GLY A 214 17.34 28.94 0.48
CA GLY A 214 16.55 28.92 1.72
C GLY A 214 15.69 30.16 1.95
N VAL A 215 14.91 30.56 0.94
CA VAL A 215 14.05 31.74 0.89
C VAL A 215 12.62 31.23 0.82
N ALA A 216 11.76 31.71 1.71
CA ALA A 216 10.34 31.38 1.70
C ALA A 216 9.73 31.70 0.33
N ASP A 217 8.92 30.79 -0.22
CA ASP A 217 8.22 31.02 -1.49
C ASP A 217 7.11 32.06 -1.30
N MET A 218 7.47 33.33 -1.53
CA MET A 218 6.56 34.46 -1.34
C MET A 218 5.35 34.38 -2.27
N ASP A 219 5.48 33.81 -3.47
CA ASP A 219 4.36 33.72 -4.41
C ASP A 219 3.37 32.65 -3.98
N TRP A 220 3.87 31.55 -3.42
CA TRP A 220 3.04 30.55 -2.79
C TRP A 220 2.31 31.10 -1.55
N LEU A 221 3.01 31.80 -0.66
CA LEU A 221 2.40 32.42 0.53
C LEU A 221 1.29 33.42 0.15
N ARG A 222 1.53 34.26 -0.86
CA ARG A 222 0.52 35.18 -1.42
C ARG A 222 -0.67 34.44 -2.01
N ALA A 223 -0.44 33.34 -2.73
CA ALA A 223 -1.51 32.53 -3.30
C ALA A 223 -2.38 31.85 -2.23
N THR A 224 -1.77 31.39 -1.13
CA THR A 224 -2.47 30.80 0.02
C THR A 224 -3.39 31.82 0.70
N LEU A 225 -2.92 33.04 0.94
CA LEU A 225 -3.72 34.11 1.54
C LEU A 225 -4.88 34.56 0.64
N LYS A 226 -4.73 34.50 -0.69
CA LYS A 226 -5.83 34.77 -1.63
C LYS A 226 -6.97 33.75 -1.57
N ARG A 227 -6.72 32.56 -1.02
CA ARG A 227 -7.69 31.44 -0.94
C ARG A 227 -8.38 31.31 0.42
N LEU A 228 -8.25 32.31 1.30
CA LEU A 228 -8.98 32.35 2.56
C LEU A 228 -10.49 32.33 2.30
N LYS A 229 -11.21 31.47 3.04
CA LYS A 229 -12.66 31.25 2.87
C LYS A 229 -13.53 32.25 3.64
N ASP A 230 -12.95 32.94 4.63
CA ASP A 230 -13.65 33.94 5.42
C ASP A 230 -13.55 35.31 4.76
N ASP A 231 -14.70 35.89 4.39
CA ASP A 231 -14.77 37.14 3.61
C ASP A 231 -14.05 38.31 4.32
N ALA A 232 -14.14 38.39 5.65
CA ALA A 232 -13.51 39.45 6.42
C ALA A 232 -11.97 39.29 6.48
N SER A 233 -11.48 38.07 6.65
CA SER A 233 -10.04 37.76 6.63
C SER A 233 -9.45 37.90 5.24
N GLN A 234 -10.19 37.51 4.20
CA GLN A 234 -9.80 37.65 2.80
C GLN A 234 -9.72 39.12 2.38
N ALA A 235 -10.67 39.96 2.80
CA ALA A 235 -10.62 41.40 2.56
C ALA A 235 -9.36 42.06 3.17
N LEU A 236 -9.02 41.71 4.41
CA LEU A 236 -7.84 42.24 5.09
C LEU A 236 -6.53 41.73 4.45
N ALA A 237 -6.48 40.45 4.08
CA ALA A 237 -5.34 39.87 3.36
C ALA A 237 -5.15 40.52 1.97
N ASN A 238 -6.24 40.83 1.26
CA ASN A 238 -6.17 41.51 -0.04
C ASN A 238 -5.66 42.95 0.08
N LEU A 239 -6.03 43.69 1.13
CA LEU A 239 -5.47 45.01 1.42
C LEU A 239 -3.96 44.93 1.68
N MET A 240 -3.54 43.96 2.50
CA MET A 240 -2.13 43.70 2.78
C MET A 240 -1.34 43.40 1.50
N LEU A 241 -1.83 42.45 0.69
CA LEU A 241 -1.19 42.04 -0.56
C LEU A 241 -1.14 43.13 -1.62
N ALA A 242 -2.09 44.07 -1.59
CA ALA A 242 -2.10 45.24 -2.47
C ALA A 242 -1.22 46.40 -1.94
N GLY A 243 -0.60 46.26 -0.77
CA GLY A 243 0.19 47.32 -0.13
C GLY A 243 -0.63 48.53 0.30
N LYS A 244 -1.96 48.37 0.47
CA LYS A 244 -2.85 49.45 0.90
C LYS A 244 -2.90 49.51 2.43
N PRO A 245 -3.14 50.69 3.04
CA PRO A 245 -3.29 50.77 4.49
C PRO A 245 -4.41 49.85 4.99
N LEU A 246 -4.15 49.12 6.08
CA LEU A 246 -5.10 48.16 6.68
C LEU A 246 -6.35 48.86 7.26
N ALA A 247 -6.22 50.14 7.64
CA ALA A 247 -7.30 51.00 8.09
C ALA A 247 -6.94 52.48 7.85
N VAL A 248 -7.93 53.32 7.54
CA VAL A 248 -7.73 54.74 7.18
C VAL A 248 -7.79 55.64 8.42
N GLU A 249 -8.84 55.54 9.26
CA GLU A 249 -8.93 56.20 10.57
C GLU A 249 -9.72 55.34 11.57
N GLY A 250 -9.22 55.27 12.82
CA GLY A 250 -9.79 54.41 13.87
C GLY A 250 -9.52 52.91 13.66
N GLY A 251 -9.35 52.14 14.74
CA GLY A 251 -9.24 50.67 14.66
C GLY A 251 -7.94 50.10 14.07
N ARG A 252 -6.89 50.91 13.88
CA ARG A 252 -5.58 50.49 13.32
C ARG A 252 -4.92 49.37 14.10
N ASP A 253 -4.90 49.49 15.43
CA ASP A 253 -4.33 48.48 16.34
C ASP A 253 -5.08 47.14 16.24
N ALA A 254 -6.42 47.20 16.15
CA ALA A 254 -7.27 46.02 15.97
C ALA A 254 -7.09 45.38 14.59
N ALA A 255 -6.87 46.18 13.54
CA ALA A 255 -6.56 45.69 12.21
C ALA A 255 -5.20 44.97 12.16
N LEU A 256 -4.17 45.52 12.82
CA LEU A 256 -2.87 44.88 12.97
C LEU A 256 -2.97 43.57 13.76
N GLN A 257 -3.74 43.56 14.85
CA GLN A 257 -3.97 42.35 15.65
C GLN A 257 -4.69 41.26 14.85
N ARG A 258 -5.72 41.61 14.06
CA ARG A 258 -6.41 40.66 13.18
C ARG A 258 -5.48 40.14 12.08
N LEU A 259 -4.69 41.01 11.46
CA LEU A 259 -3.75 40.60 10.43
C LEU A 259 -2.68 39.64 10.99
N ALA A 260 -2.12 39.95 12.17
CA ALA A 260 -1.20 39.07 12.88
C ALA A 260 -1.80 37.67 13.13
N GLY A 261 -3.05 37.60 13.57
CA GLY A 261 -3.78 36.34 13.74
C GLY A 261 -3.99 35.60 12.41
N ILE A 262 -4.41 36.29 11.35
CA ILE A 262 -4.64 35.67 10.03
C ILE A 262 -3.35 35.03 9.52
N LEU A 263 -2.24 35.77 9.56
CA LEU A 263 -0.93 35.26 9.12
C LEU A 263 -0.49 34.08 10.00
N ALA A 264 -0.54 34.25 11.32
CA ALA A 264 -0.10 33.25 12.27
C ALA A 264 -0.88 31.94 12.16
N PHE A 265 -2.19 31.96 11.87
CA PHE A 265 -3.03 30.75 11.86
C PHE A 265 -3.31 30.19 10.45
N SER A 266 -3.07 30.96 9.39
CA SER A 266 -3.36 30.55 8.00
C SER A 266 -2.15 30.11 7.20
N LEU A 267 -0.94 30.52 7.61
CA LEU A 267 0.31 30.14 6.95
C LEU A 267 1.04 29.01 7.71
N PRO A 268 1.97 28.27 7.08
CA PRO A 268 2.71 27.20 7.75
C PRO A 268 3.48 27.68 8.99
N THR A 269 3.59 26.84 10.03
CA THR A 269 4.43 27.13 11.23
C THR A 269 5.91 27.27 10.89
N SER A 270 6.35 26.66 9.78
CA SER A 270 7.71 26.75 9.24
C SER A 270 8.00 28.05 8.48
N THR A 271 7.04 28.97 8.36
CA THR A 271 7.24 30.26 7.69
C THR A 271 8.18 31.14 8.55
N PRO A 272 9.34 31.59 8.03
CA PRO A 272 10.23 32.48 8.78
C PRO A 272 9.57 33.81 9.14
N ILE A 273 9.94 34.40 10.27
CA ILE A 273 9.38 35.68 10.72
C ILE A 273 9.59 36.79 9.69
N GLU A 274 10.73 36.78 9.01
CA GLU A 274 11.09 37.74 7.97
C GLU A 274 10.13 37.68 6.78
N ALA A 275 9.63 36.49 6.44
CA ALA A 275 8.67 36.32 5.35
C ALA A 275 7.29 36.89 5.72
N PHE A 276 6.87 36.72 6.98
CA PHE A 276 5.64 37.35 7.48
C PHE A 276 5.75 38.88 7.49
N LEU A 277 6.88 39.41 7.97
CA LEU A 277 7.13 40.84 7.99
C LEU A 277 7.18 41.41 6.58
N GLU A 278 7.83 40.73 5.63
CA GLU A 278 7.92 41.16 4.24
C GLU A 278 6.55 41.12 3.51
N LEU A 279 5.68 40.16 3.83
CA LEU A 279 4.30 40.13 3.32
C LEU A 279 3.48 41.35 3.75
N ALA A 280 3.67 41.79 5.00
CA ALA A 280 2.89 42.89 5.58
C ALA A 280 3.54 44.26 5.39
N ARG A 281 4.85 44.32 5.11
CA ARG A 281 5.69 45.52 5.13
C ARG A 281 5.06 46.72 4.40
N ALA A 282 4.68 46.54 3.13
CA ALA A 282 4.14 47.62 2.31
C ALA A 282 2.84 48.22 2.90
N SER A 283 2.00 47.38 3.49
CA SER A 283 0.70 47.77 4.04
C SER A 283 0.82 48.37 5.44
N VAL A 284 1.74 47.87 6.26
CA VAL A 284 2.02 48.38 7.61
C VAL A 284 2.72 49.74 7.55
N LEU A 285 3.68 49.92 6.64
CA LEU A 285 4.33 51.22 6.43
C LEU A 285 3.41 52.28 5.82
N ALA A 286 2.35 51.85 5.13
CA ALA A 286 1.34 52.74 4.56
C ALA A 286 0.29 53.23 5.59
N LEU A 287 0.36 52.76 6.85
CA LEU A 287 -0.60 53.17 7.88
C LEU A 287 -0.44 54.66 8.25
N PRO A 288 -1.50 55.46 8.16
CA PRO A 288 -1.43 56.87 8.54
C PRO A 288 -1.44 57.04 10.07
N GLY A 289 -0.79 58.10 10.56
CA GLY A 289 -0.78 58.50 11.97
C GLY A 289 0.31 57.84 12.82
N GLU A 290 0.33 58.17 14.12
CA GLU A 290 1.36 57.70 15.06
C GLU A 290 1.06 56.28 15.59
N PRO A 291 2.09 55.43 15.78
CA PRO A 291 1.96 54.09 16.33
C PRO A 291 1.52 54.12 17.81
N PRO A 292 1.12 52.96 18.39
CA PRO A 292 0.76 52.88 19.80
C PRO A 292 1.89 53.35 20.72
N SER A 293 1.54 53.97 21.84
CA SER A 293 2.50 54.48 22.83
C SER A 293 3.52 53.39 23.22
N GLY A 294 4.81 53.70 23.08
CA GLY A 294 5.90 52.76 23.37
C GLY A 294 6.59 52.17 22.13
N TYR A 295 6.12 52.48 20.93
CA TYR A 295 6.79 52.11 19.67
C TYR A 295 7.17 53.34 18.87
N SER A 296 8.34 53.31 18.22
CA SER A 296 8.80 54.39 17.34
C SER A 296 8.24 54.29 15.91
N ASP A 297 7.72 53.12 15.52
CA ASP A 297 7.18 52.83 14.18
C ASP A 297 6.13 51.70 14.26
N TRP A 298 5.28 51.59 13.24
CA TRP A 298 4.23 50.59 13.12
C TRP A 298 4.77 49.16 12.89
N MET A 299 5.96 49.03 12.28
CA MET A 299 6.59 47.73 12.01
C MET A 299 6.96 46.96 13.30
N PRO A 300 7.68 47.54 14.28
CA PRO A 300 7.90 46.92 15.58
C PRO A 300 6.61 46.58 16.34
N ALA A 301 5.59 47.44 16.24
CA ALA A 301 4.29 47.20 16.87
C ALA A 301 3.57 45.98 16.24
N PHE A 302 3.68 45.81 14.93
CA PHE A 302 3.15 44.64 14.22
C PHE A 302 3.93 43.36 14.53
N GLU A 303 5.26 43.41 14.53
CA GLU A 303 6.12 42.28 14.86
C GLU A 303 5.81 41.71 16.24
N SER A 304 5.63 42.56 17.25
CA SER A 304 5.25 42.14 18.61
C SER A 304 3.89 41.41 18.64
N LYS A 305 2.89 41.89 17.90
CA LYS A 305 1.56 41.25 17.81
C LYS A 305 1.62 39.92 17.05
N LEU A 306 2.42 39.84 15.99
CA LEU A 306 2.66 38.63 15.22
C LEU A 306 3.33 37.55 16.08
N LEU A 307 4.40 37.91 16.80
CA LEU A 307 5.08 37.00 17.73
C LEU A 307 4.13 36.46 18.79
N ARG A 308 3.27 37.31 19.35
CA ARG A 308 2.25 36.88 20.31
C ARG A 308 1.26 35.89 19.68
N SER A 309 0.74 36.17 18.48
CA SER A 309 -0.18 35.26 17.78
C SER A 309 0.48 33.93 17.37
N LEU A 310 1.76 33.93 17.00
CA LEU A 310 2.53 32.71 16.75
C LEU A 310 2.74 31.90 18.04
N SER A 311 3.01 32.57 19.16
CA SER A 311 3.09 31.94 20.48
C SER A 311 1.74 31.34 20.91
N ASP A 312 0.64 32.07 20.73
CA ASP A 312 -0.71 31.61 21.05
C ASP A 312 -1.10 30.39 20.20
N ARG A 313 -0.72 30.39 18.91
CA ARG A 313 -0.86 29.22 18.04
C ARG A 313 -0.05 28.04 18.57
N SER A 314 1.22 28.25 18.92
CA SER A 314 2.08 27.19 19.45
C SER A 314 1.47 26.54 20.70
N VAL A 315 0.91 27.34 21.62
CA VAL A 315 0.23 26.83 22.82
C VAL A 315 -1.03 26.03 22.45
N SER A 316 -1.80 26.49 21.45
CA SER A 316 -2.98 25.78 20.95
C SER A 316 -2.61 24.43 20.31
N ASP A 317 -1.55 24.40 19.50
CA ASP A 317 -1.06 23.20 18.83
C ASP A 317 -0.46 22.19 19.84
N LEU A 318 0.23 22.66 20.89
CA LEU A 318 0.69 21.83 22.01
C LEU A 318 -0.46 21.19 22.79
N LYS A 319 -1.54 21.95 23.07
CA LYS A 319 -2.75 21.41 23.72
C LYS A 319 -3.41 20.33 22.86
N LYS A 320 -3.40 20.47 21.53
CA LYS A 320 -3.87 19.45 20.57
C LYS A 320 -3.00 18.20 20.57
N ALA A 321 -1.68 18.37 20.59
CA ALA A 321 -0.74 17.26 20.66
C ALA A 321 -0.86 16.48 21.97
N ALA A 322 -0.95 17.16 23.12
CA ALA A 322 -1.11 16.53 24.43
C ALA A 322 -2.43 15.74 24.54
N PHE A 323 -3.53 16.26 24.02
CA PHE A 323 -4.80 15.53 23.97
C PHE A 323 -4.73 14.30 23.06
N LYS A 324 -4.07 14.41 21.91
CA LYS A 324 -3.86 13.28 21.00
C LYS A 324 -3.08 12.17 21.71
N GLU A 325 -2.04 12.52 22.46
CA GLU A 325 -1.24 11.59 23.24
C GLU A 325 -2.03 10.95 24.39
N GLU A 326 -2.81 11.75 25.14
CA GLU A 326 -3.66 11.28 26.23
C GLU A 326 -4.71 10.26 25.74
N ILE A 327 -5.37 10.55 24.61
CA ILE A 327 -6.35 9.64 24.01
C ILE A 327 -5.67 8.35 23.53
N GLN A 328 -4.49 8.44 22.90
CA GLN A 328 -3.74 7.24 22.50
C GLN A 328 -3.30 6.39 23.70
N LYS A 329 -2.93 7.02 24.82
CA LYS A 329 -2.58 6.34 26.07
C LYS A 329 -3.79 5.62 26.69
N ARG A 330 -4.97 6.24 26.64
CA ARG A 330 -6.22 5.66 27.13
C ARG A 330 -6.59 4.37 26.39
N TYR A 331 -6.50 4.36 25.05
CA TYR A 331 -6.80 3.16 24.25
C TYR A 331 -5.77 2.03 24.46
N ARG A 332 -4.48 2.36 24.55
CA ARG A 332 -3.42 1.37 24.90
C ARG A 332 -3.70 0.65 26.23
N LYS A 333 -4.27 1.34 27.22
CA LYS A 333 -4.57 0.77 28.55
C LYS A 333 -5.82 -0.11 28.54
N ALA A 334 -6.79 0.17 27.66
CA ALA A 334 -8.00 -0.64 27.49
C ALA A 334 -7.73 -1.94 26.71
N ALA A 335 -6.86 -1.90 25.68
CA ALA A 335 -6.39 -3.10 24.97
C ALA A 335 -5.68 -4.11 25.89
N ALA A 336 -4.95 -3.62 26.90
CA ALA A 336 -4.29 -4.48 27.90
C ALA A 336 -5.26 -5.12 28.92
N ALA A 337 -6.49 -4.61 29.05
CA ALA A 337 -7.48 -5.09 30.02
C ALA A 337 -8.46 -6.12 29.43
N ALA A 338 -8.51 -6.28 28.10
CA ALA A 338 -9.47 -7.13 27.39
C ALA A 338 -8.86 -8.44 26.88
N GLY A 339 -8.42 -9.31 27.81
CA GLY A 339 -8.35 -10.77 27.60
C GLY A 339 -7.20 -11.35 26.75
N THR A 340 -6.37 -12.16 27.41
CA THR A 340 -5.35 -13.09 26.90
C THR A 340 -5.87 -14.18 25.94
N PRO A 341 -5.02 -14.66 25.01
CA PRO A 341 -5.01 -16.06 24.60
C PRO A 341 -3.67 -16.77 24.85
N GLU A 342 -3.83 -17.99 25.38
CA GLU A 342 -3.01 -19.22 25.28
C GLU A 342 -1.51 -19.19 25.63
N GLU A 343 -1.16 -20.09 26.56
CA GLU A 343 0.17 -20.36 27.12
C GLU A 343 1.23 -20.64 26.04
N PRO A 344 2.40 -19.97 26.11
CA PRO A 344 3.63 -20.45 25.53
C PRO A 344 4.62 -20.92 26.61
N ASP A 345 5.08 -22.16 26.40
CA ASP A 345 6.39 -22.75 26.69
C ASP A 345 7.20 -22.24 27.88
N GLU A 346 7.47 -23.14 28.83
CA GLU A 346 8.31 -22.95 30.02
C GLU A 346 9.77 -22.64 29.63
N ARG A 347 10.06 -21.39 29.24
CA ARG A 347 11.40 -20.75 29.23
C ARG A 347 11.36 -19.29 28.72
N GLU A 348 10.56 -18.40 29.31
CA GLU A 348 10.72 -16.96 29.07
C GLU A 348 10.79 -16.16 30.39
N GLU A 349 11.78 -15.26 30.44
CA GLU A 349 12.04 -14.31 31.53
C GLU A 349 10.81 -13.38 31.76
N PRO A 350 10.62 -12.83 32.97
CA PRO A 350 9.41 -12.09 33.33
C PRO A 350 9.11 -10.94 32.36
N ALA A 351 7.83 -10.83 31.96
CA ALA A 351 7.33 -9.85 31.00
C ALA A 351 7.76 -8.41 31.37
N ASP A 352 8.53 -7.79 30.49
CA ASP A 352 8.95 -6.38 30.56
C ASP A 352 7.72 -5.46 30.67
N ASP A 353 7.67 -4.61 31.69
CA ASP A 353 6.72 -3.50 31.74
C ASP A 353 6.93 -2.60 30.50
N PRO A 354 5.94 -2.47 29.58
CA PRO A 354 6.10 -1.75 28.32
C PRO A 354 6.25 -0.23 28.52
N THR A 355 6.11 0.26 29.75
CA THR A 355 6.28 1.67 30.10
C THR A 355 7.53 1.95 30.93
N ALA A 356 8.19 0.92 31.46
CA ALA A 356 9.41 1.07 32.22
C ALA A 356 10.59 1.46 31.31
N PRO A 357 11.57 2.23 31.84
CA PRO A 357 12.86 2.42 31.18
C PRO A 357 13.51 1.08 30.84
N TYR A 358 14.29 1.07 29.76
CA TYR A 358 15.05 -0.11 29.38
C TYR A 358 16.09 -0.44 30.46
N THR A 359 16.21 -1.71 30.79
CA THR A 359 17.18 -2.19 31.77
C THR A 359 18.60 -2.14 31.18
N PRO A 360 19.64 -1.97 32.02
CA PRO A 360 21.04 -2.05 31.55
C PRO A 360 21.35 -3.37 30.82
N GLN A 361 20.69 -4.47 31.19
CA GLN A 361 20.84 -5.78 30.54
C GLN A 361 20.26 -5.77 29.12
N GLN A 362 19.09 -5.15 28.91
CA GLN A 362 18.52 -4.98 27.57
C GLN A 362 19.43 -4.11 26.69
N VAL A 363 19.92 -2.98 27.22
CA VAL A 363 20.82 -2.09 26.48
C VAL A 363 22.13 -2.80 26.13
N ALA A 364 22.72 -3.56 27.05
CA ALA A 364 23.92 -4.34 26.80
C ALA A 364 23.71 -5.41 25.72
N ARG A 365 22.55 -6.10 25.75
CA ARG A 365 22.16 -7.04 24.71
C ARG A 365 22.07 -6.36 23.35
N TRP A 366 21.36 -5.23 23.25
CA TRP A 366 21.22 -4.51 21.98
C TRP A 366 22.55 -3.96 21.48
N ALA A 367 23.41 -3.44 22.36
CA ALA A 367 24.76 -3.02 21.98
C ALA A 367 25.53 -4.18 21.34
N SER A 368 25.51 -5.36 21.98
CA SER A 368 26.14 -6.57 21.45
C SER A 368 25.53 -7.01 20.11
N GLU A 369 24.21 -6.95 19.95
CA GLU A 369 23.52 -7.27 18.68
C GLU A 369 23.86 -6.26 17.57
N GLN A 370 24.16 -5.02 17.93
CA GLN A 370 24.63 -3.96 17.04
C GLN A 370 26.15 -4.03 16.79
N GLY A 371 26.84 -5.03 17.35
CA GLY A 371 28.28 -5.23 17.18
C GLY A 371 29.14 -4.16 17.87
N CYS A 372 28.65 -3.57 18.96
CA CYS A 372 29.34 -2.53 19.72
C CYS A 372 29.23 -2.75 21.23
N ASP A 373 30.06 -2.04 22.00
CA ASP A 373 29.91 -2.02 23.45
C ASP A 373 28.84 -0.99 23.89
N PRO A 374 28.31 -1.08 25.13
CA PRO A 374 27.29 -0.15 25.61
C PRO A 374 27.71 1.33 25.60
N SER A 375 29.00 1.63 25.77
CA SER A 375 29.52 2.99 25.75
C SER A 375 29.58 3.57 24.34
N GLU A 376 29.82 2.74 23.33
CA GLU A 376 29.67 3.12 21.93
C GLU A 376 28.19 3.27 21.55
N PHE A 377 27.33 2.38 22.05
CA PHE A 377 25.90 2.42 21.79
C PHE A 377 25.22 3.69 22.34
N TYR A 378 25.76 4.27 23.41
CA TYR A 378 25.32 5.54 23.98
C TYR A 378 25.20 6.67 22.94
N PHE A 379 26.11 6.73 21.95
CA PHE A 379 26.07 7.73 20.87
C PHE A 379 25.23 7.30 19.67
N ARG A 380 24.62 6.11 19.72
CA ARG A 380 23.93 5.46 18.59
C ARG A 380 22.43 5.30 18.84
N TRP A 381 21.88 5.90 19.90
CA TRP A 381 20.43 6.05 20.06
C TRP A 381 19.78 6.72 18.86
N ILE A 382 20.51 7.64 18.20
CA ILE A 382 20.08 8.23 16.94
C ILE A 382 21.20 8.09 15.91
N VAL A 383 20.90 7.52 14.75
CA VAL A 383 21.78 7.65 13.58
C VAL A 383 21.20 8.68 12.63
N SER A 384 22.03 9.57 12.10
CA SER A 384 21.60 10.62 11.18
C SER A 384 22.40 10.58 9.87
N ALA A 385 21.73 10.84 8.75
CA ALA A 385 22.37 11.00 7.44
C ALA A 385 21.63 12.06 6.62
N GLY A 386 22.24 13.23 6.45
CA GLY A 386 21.63 14.36 5.76
C GLY A 386 20.37 14.86 6.48
N LYS A 387 19.19 14.56 5.92
CA LYS A 387 17.87 14.95 6.47
C LYS A 387 17.10 13.79 7.10
N ALA A 388 17.70 12.60 7.14
CA ALA A 388 17.09 11.38 7.66
C ALA A 388 17.66 11.05 9.04
N PHE A 389 16.77 10.70 9.97
CA PHE A 389 17.11 10.34 11.35
C PHE A 389 16.46 9.00 11.69
N TRP A 390 17.28 8.03 12.09
CA TRP A 390 16.85 6.73 12.57
C TRP A 390 17.00 6.72 14.10
N VAL A 391 15.87 6.64 14.80
CA VAL A 391 15.84 6.57 16.26
C VAL A 391 15.77 5.10 16.67
N PHE A 392 16.63 4.70 17.60
CA PHE A 392 16.60 3.38 18.21
C PHE A 392 15.55 3.35 19.32
N SER A 393 14.53 2.51 19.15
CA SER A 393 13.50 2.29 20.17
C SER A 393 12.89 0.91 19.98
N GLU A 394 12.45 0.29 21.08
CA GLU A 394 11.87 -1.06 21.08
C GLU A 394 12.81 -2.10 20.43
N GLY A 395 14.11 -2.01 20.74
CA GLY A 395 15.14 -2.95 20.30
C GLY A 395 15.55 -2.87 18.82
N LYS A 396 15.15 -1.82 18.09
CA LYS A 396 15.55 -1.62 16.69
C LYS A 396 15.56 -0.14 16.30
N TYR A 397 16.25 0.17 15.20
CA TYR A 397 16.07 1.46 14.53
C TYR A 397 14.73 1.51 13.81
N GLN A 398 13.97 2.56 14.09
CA GLN A 398 12.71 2.84 13.40
C GLN A 398 12.96 3.43 12.01
N PRO A 399 11.97 3.36 11.09
CA PRO A 399 12.06 4.00 9.79
C PRO A 399 12.44 5.49 9.90
N PRO A 400 13.18 6.02 8.92
CA PRO A 400 13.74 7.36 9.02
C PRO A 400 12.65 8.42 9.04
N ILE A 401 12.81 9.39 9.93
CA ILE A 401 11.95 10.57 10.03
C ILE A 401 12.70 11.85 9.63
N SER A 402 11.94 12.89 9.30
CA SER A 402 12.49 14.20 9.01
C SER A 402 12.96 14.90 10.28
N ARG A 403 13.75 15.98 10.15
CA ARG A 403 14.15 16.79 11.31
C ARG A 403 12.94 17.36 12.06
N ASP A 404 11.95 17.87 11.33
CA ASP A 404 10.78 18.52 11.92
C ASP A 404 9.95 17.49 12.71
N ASP A 405 9.80 16.27 12.17
CA ASP A 405 9.10 15.18 12.87
C ASP A 405 9.90 14.69 14.08
N LEU A 406 11.23 14.62 13.98
CA LEU A 406 12.11 14.24 15.08
C LEU A 406 12.01 15.23 16.25
N GLU A 407 12.02 16.54 15.97
CA GLU A 407 11.92 17.56 17.03
C GLU A 407 10.63 17.42 17.85
N VAL A 408 9.57 16.88 17.26
CA VAL A 408 8.30 16.57 17.92
C VAL A 408 8.31 15.20 18.61
N SER A 409 8.98 14.19 18.03
CA SER A 409 8.89 12.80 18.50
C SER A 409 10.01 12.36 19.45
N ILE A 410 11.18 13.01 19.43
CA ILE A 410 12.41 12.57 20.09
C ILE A 410 12.26 12.32 21.59
N LEU A 411 11.48 13.14 22.28
CA LEU A 411 11.20 12.98 23.72
C LEU A 411 10.41 11.69 23.99
N ARG A 412 9.42 11.39 23.15
CA ARG A 412 8.61 10.18 23.24
C ARG A 412 9.42 8.95 22.85
N ASP A 413 10.16 9.04 21.75
CA ASP A 413 10.86 7.90 21.17
C ASP A 413 12.05 7.45 22.03
N LEU A 414 12.68 8.38 22.77
CA LEU A 414 13.78 8.10 23.71
C LEU A 414 13.34 8.08 25.18
N ALA A 415 12.04 8.18 25.48
CA ALA A 415 11.54 8.27 26.87
C ALA A 415 11.98 7.08 27.76
N ARG A 416 12.19 5.91 27.14
CA ARG A 416 12.59 4.68 27.82
C ARG A 416 14.10 4.48 27.85
N ALA A 417 14.90 5.31 27.16
CA ALA A 417 16.34 5.17 27.12
C ALA A 417 16.94 5.62 28.48
N PRO A 418 17.56 4.71 29.26
CA PRO A 418 17.95 4.99 30.65
C PRO A 418 19.05 6.04 30.76
N ASP A 419 19.93 6.11 29.75
CA ASP A 419 21.12 6.97 29.77
C ASP A 419 20.92 8.27 28.97
N VAL A 420 19.70 8.54 28.49
CA VAL A 420 19.39 9.74 27.72
C VAL A 420 18.74 10.79 28.62
N THR A 421 19.45 11.90 28.83
CA THR A 421 18.92 13.04 29.57
C THR A 421 17.96 13.84 28.68
N LEU A 422 16.65 13.74 28.95
CA LEU A 422 15.60 14.45 28.22
C LEU A 422 15.08 15.70 28.95
N TYR A 423 15.30 15.79 30.25
CA TYR A 423 14.92 16.91 31.09
C TYR A 423 15.89 17.04 32.27
N TYR A 424 15.97 18.23 32.85
CA TYR A 424 16.69 18.49 34.09
C TYR A 424 15.84 19.40 35.00
N GLN A 425 16.08 19.34 36.31
CA GLN A 425 15.43 20.25 37.26
C GLN A 425 16.27 21.51 37.44
N LYS A 426 15.64 22.68 37.40
CA LYS A 426 16.29 23.93 37.79
C LYS A 426 16.44 24.00 39.31
N GLU A 427 17.65 24.34 39.78
CA GLU A 427 17.98 24.42 41.22
C GLU A 427 17.19 25.49 41.98
N GLU A 428 16.73 26.54 41.32
CA GLU A 428 16.02 27.67 41.96
C GLU A 428 14.54 27.37 42.28
N ASP A 429 13.84 26.59 41.44
CA ASP A 429 12.37 26.48 41.49
C ASP A 429 11.85 25.03 41.49
N GLY A 430 12.72 24.03 41.28
CA GLY A 430 12.32 22.62 41.10
C GLY A 430 11.60 22.32 39.77
N ASN A 431 11.42 23.32 38.89
CA ASN A 431 10.75 23.17 37.60
C ASN A 431 11.58 22.28 36.66
N LEU A 432 10.90 21.33 36.00
CA LEU A 432 11.46 20.47 34.96
C LEU A 432 11.62 21.27 33.66
N VAL A 433 12.85 21.32 33.14
CA VAL A 433 13.20 21.96 31.88
C VAL A 433 13.59 20.89 30.87
N TYR A 434 12.93 20.89 29.71
CA TYR A 434 13.24 19.97 28.62
C TYR A 434 14.59 20.29 27.96
N VAL A 435 15.33 19.25 27.62
CA VAL A 435 16.55 19.37 26.83
C VAL A 435 16.16 19.65 25.38
N ALA A 436 16.73 20.71 24.80
CA ALA A 436 16.45 21.06 23.41
C ALA A 436 16.89 19.92 22.47
N PRO A 437 16.10 19.58 21.41
CA PRO A 437 16.44 18.51 20.48
C PRO A 437 17.85 18.59 19.89
N LYS A 438 18.34 19.83 19.67
CA LYS A 438 19.71 20.06 19.18
C LYS A 438 20.79 19.53 20.14
N SER A 439 20.57 19.63 21.45
CA SER A 439 21.50 19.09 22.45
C SER A 439 21.42 17.56 22.49
N ILE A 440 20.21 16.99 22.41
CA ILE A 440 20.02 15.54 22.34
C ILE A 440 20.74 14.96 21.11
N LEU A 441 20.57 15.60 19.94
CA LEU A 441 21.28 15.20 18.72
C LEU A 441 22.81 15.32 18.86
N ARG A 442 23.31 16.35 19.55
CA ARG A 442 24.75 16.51 19.77
C ARG A 442 25.31 15.40 20.66
N ASP A 443 24.56 14.98 21.67
CA ASP A 443 25.07 14.15 22.76
C ASP A 443 24.79 12.65 22.54
N TYR A 444 23.74 12.29 21.80
CA TYR A 444 23.27 10.90 21.61
C TYR A 444 23.12 10.47 20.15
N SER A 445 23.63 11.26 19.19
CA SER A 445 23.58 10.91 17.77
C SER A 445 24.95 10.66 17.13
N THR A 446 24.97 9.68 16.22
CA THR A 446 26.08 9.40 15.31
C THR A 446 25.69 9.78 13.89
N VAL A 447 26.60 10.42 13.15
CA VAL A 447 26.39 10.78 11.73
C VAL A 447 26.95 9.69 10.83
N ALA A 448 26.10 9.08 10.02
CA ALA A 448 26.51 8.17 8.96
C ALA A 448 26.86 8.95 7.68
N ARG A 449 28.02 8.61 7.08
CA ARG A 449 28.46 9.20 5.80
C ARG A 449 27.77 8.55 4.61
N HIS A 450 27.40 7.28 4.76
CA HIS A 450 26.74 6.49 3.75
C HIS A 450 25.52 5.79 4.32
N VAL A 451 24.51 5.57 3.48
CA VAL A 451 23.33 4.78 3.82
C VAL A 451 23.19 3.71 2.75
N GLU A 452 23.11 2.46 3.18
CA GLU A 452 22.83 1.32 2.31
C GLU A 452 21.58 0.60 2.83
N ALA A 453 20.52 0.62 2.03
CA ALA A 453 19.33 -0.13 2.31
C ALA A 453 19.50 -1.59 1.89
N SER A 454 18.86 -2.50 2.62
CA SER A 454 18.86 -3.93 2.31
C SER A 454 17.50 -4.54 2.53
N LEU A 455 17.01 -5.26 1.51
CA LEU A 455 15.81 -6.11 1.62
C LEU A 455 16.06 -7.34 2.50
N ALA A 456 17.30 -7.84 2.54
CA ALA A 456 17.64 -9.10 3.20
C ALA A 456 17.94 -8.94 4.70
N LEU A 457 18.28 -7.74 5.16
CA LEU A 457 18.56 -7.49 6.57
C LEU A 457 17.28 -7.53 7.39
N GLN A 458 17.35 -8.17 8.57
CA GLN A 458 16.25 -8.22 9.53
C GLN A 458 16.36 -7.12 10.59
N ARG A 459 17.54 -6.51 10.76
CA ARG A 459 17.80 -5.41 11.69
C ARG A 459 18.76 -4.42 11.07
N SER A 460 18.47 -3.14 11.24
CA SER A 460 19.38 -2.07 10.83
C SER A 460 20.53 -1.96 11.83
N TYR A 461 21.69 -1.54 11.35
CA TYR A 461 22.86 -1.30 12.19
C TYR A 461 23.80 -0.25 11.60
N TYR A 462 24.66 0.30 12.44
CA TYR A 462 25.70 1.23 12.04
C TYR A 462 27.07 0.56 12.06
N ASP A 463 27.77 0.58 10.93
CA ASP A 463 29.15 0.13 10.80
C ASP A 463 30.10 1.32 11.01
N ALA A 464 30.79 1.34 12.15
CA ALA A 464 31.73 2.41 12.50
C ALA A 464 33.00 2.43 11.63
N ALA A 465 33.43 1.28 11.10
CA ALA A 465 34.65 1.19 10.29
C ALA A 465 34.45 1.86 8.92
N THR A 466 33.28 1.66 8.32
CA THR A 466 32.93 2.28 7.02
C THR A 466 32.10 3.56 7.16
N GLN A 467 31.64 3.88 8.38
CA GLN A 467 30.71 4.96 8.68
C GLN A 467 29.40 4.87 7.88
N THR A 468 28.96 3.63 7.64
CA THR A 468 27.76 3.30 6.84
C THR A 468 26.63 2.87 7.76
N PHE A 469 25.46 3.46 7.56
CA PHE A 469 24.22 2.93 8.15
C PHE A 469 23.60 1.91 7.19
N HIS A 470 23.52 0.66 7.64
CA HIS A 470 22.86 -0.41 6.93
C HIS A 470 21.40 -0.48 7.39
N GLU A 471 20.49 -0.07 6.52
CA GLU A 471 19.06 0.01 6.81
C GLU A 471 18.35 -1.29 6.40
N ALA A 472 17.77 -1.99 7.36
CA ALA A 472 16.83 -3.09 7.11
C ALA A 472 15.48 -2.50 6.72
N VAL A 473 15.17 -2.53 5.42
CA VAL A 473 13.94 -1.91 4.90
C VAL A 473 12.74 -2.86 4.90
N CYS A 474 12.94 -4.17 4.86
CA CYS A 474 11.86 -5.16 4.89
C CYS A 474 12.14 -6.27 5.91
N PRO A 475 12.23 -5.94 7.22
CA PRO A 475 12.25 -6.97 8.24
C PRO A 475 10.94 -7.77 8.19
N MET A 476 11.04 -9.09 8.34
CA MET A 476 9.86 -9.95 8.36
C MET A 476 9.04 -9.73 9.63
N ARG A 477 7.72 -9.87 9.52
CA ARG A 477 6.82 -9.90 10.67
C ARG A 477 7.15 -11.13 11.53
N PRO A 478 7.03 -11.05 12.87
CA PRO A 478 7.26 -12.17 13.76
C PRO A 478 6.09 -13.16 13.67
N LEU A 479 6.12 -14.03 12.65
CA LEU A 479 5.11 -15.06 12.41
C LEU A 479 5.65 -16.44 12.82
N THR A 480 4.81 -17.22 13.51
CA THR A 480 5.12 -18.62 13.83
C THR A 480 4.85 -19.51 12.63
N PRO A 481 5.85 -20.24 12.11
CA PRO A 481 5.66 -21.13 10.98
C PRO A 481 4.75 -22.30 11.34
N LYS A 482 3.80 -22.62 10.46
CA LYS A 482 2.80 -23.67 10.68
C LYS A 482 2.42 -24.33 9.36
N GLU A 483 2.44 -25.66 9.33
CA GLU A 483 1.94 -26.42 8.18
C GLU A 483 0.42 -26.27 8.03
N ASN A 484 -0.05 -26.22 6.79
CA ASN A 484 -1.47 -26.27 6.46
C ASN A 484 -1.63 -27.22 5.26
N PRO A 485 -2.23 -28.41 5.43
CA PRO A 485 -2.40 -29.39 4.37
C PRO A 485 -3.22 -28.91 3.18
N ASP A 486 -4.20 -28.03 3.40
CA ASP A 486 -5.07 -27.52 2.34
C ASP A 486 -4.33 -26.49 1.47
N ILE A 487 -3.52 -25.63 2.10
CA ILE A 487 -2.63 -24.72 1.37
C ILE A 487 -1.58 -25.52 0.60
N GLN A 488 -1.03 -26.59 1.17
CA GLN A 488 -0.09 -27.49 0.49
C GLN A 488 -0.74 -28.11 -0.76
N LYS A 489 -1.94 -28.70 -0.63
CA LYS A 489 -2.70 -29.28 -1.75
C LYS A 489 -3.03 -28.23 -2.81
N TRP A 490 -3.42 -27.01 -2.41
CA TRP A 490 -3.67 -25.91 -3.35
C TRP A 490 -2.42 -25.50 -4.12
N LEU A 491 -1.27 -25.37 -3.46
CA LEU A 491 0.00 -25.04 -4.13
C LEU A 491 0.40 -26.13 -5.14
N GLU A 492 0.19 -27.40 -4.80
CA GLU A 492 0.44 -28.52 -5.74
C GLU A 492 -0.48 -28.44 -6.96
N MET A 493 -1.77 -28.17 -6.77
CA MET A 493 -2.72 -27.98 -7.86
C MET A 493 -2.39 -26.74 -8.72
N LEU A 494 -1.98 -25.65 -8.08
CA LEU A 494 -1.63 -24.40 -8.75
C LEU A 494 -0.35 -24.54 -9.58
N GLY A 495 0.61 -25.32 -9.08
CA GLY A 495 1.87 -25.57 -9.77
C GLY A 495 1.78 -26.59 -10.90
N GLY A 496 0.76 -27.46 -10.91
CA GLY A 496 0.53 -28.43 -11.98
C GLY A 496 1.72 -29.37 -12.21
N ASP A 497 2.20 -29.45 -13.45
CA ASP A 497 3.39 -30.22 -13.83
C ASP A 497 4.69 -29.71 -13.19
N GLN A 498 4.67 -28.51 -12.63
CA GLN A 498 5.79 -27.84 -11.99
C GLN A 498 5.55 -27.55 -10.51
N ALA A 499 4.63 -28.29 -9.85
CA ALA A 499 4.34 -28.20 -8.42
C ALA A 499 5.60 -28.20 -7.54
N ASP A 500 6.54 -29.13 -7.78
CA ASP A 500 7.79 -29.20 -7.01
C ASP A 500 8.62 -27.92 -7.10
N LYS A 501 8.70 -27.31 -8.28
CA LYS A 501 9.44 -26.04 -8.46
C LYS A 501 8.73 -24.87 -7.82
N LEU A 502 7.39 -24.86 -7.81
CA LEU A 502 6.62 -23.85 -7.09
C LEU A 502 6.88 -23.96 -5.59
N LEU A 503 6.85 -25.17 -5.03
CA LEU A 503 7.14 -25.41 -3.61
C LEU A 503 8.59 -25.04 -3.25
N ASP A 504 9.56 -25.34 -4.11
CA ASP A 504 10.96 -24.90 -3.95
C ASP A 504 11.08 -23.37 -3.96
N TRP A 505 10.29 -22.71 -4.83
CA TRP A 505 10.26 -21.26 -4.94
C TRP A 505 9.67 -20.63 -3.67
N VAL A 506 8.56 -21.17 -3.16
CA VAL A 506 7.94 -20.72 -1.91
C VAL A 506 8.87 -20.97 -0.72
N ALA A 507 9.55 -22.12 -0.65
CA ALA A 507 10.51 -22.43 0.41
C ALA A 507 11.72 -21.48 0.41
N THR A 508 12.18 -21.01 -0.77
CA THR A 508 13.31 -20.07 -0.88
C THR A 508 12.87 -18.59 -0.96
N TYR A 509 11.57 -18.33 -0.83
CA TYR A 509 10.96 -17.04 -1.07
C TYR A 509 11.52 -15.92 -0.19
N THR A 510 11.79 -16.20 1.09
CA THR A 510 12.32 -15.24 2.06
C THR A 510 13.82 -14.96 1.92
N ASN A 511 14.55 -15.74 1.11
CA ASN A 511 15.99 -15.53 0.90
C ASN A 511 16.27 -14.41 -0.11
N LEU A 512 16.10 -13.16 0.31
CA LEU A 512 16.25 -11.98 -0.54
C LEU A 512 17.72 -11.63 -0.87
N SER A 513 18.70 -12.39 -0.37
CA SER A 513 20.12 -12.17 -0.69
C SER A 513 20.49 -12.62 -2.11
N ARG A 514 19.72 -13.58 -2.65
CA ARG A 514 19.97 -14.20 -3.96
C ARG A 514 18.74 -14.07 -4.88
N GLN A 515 19.04 -14.09 -6.16
CA GLN A 515 18.06 -14.03 -7.25
C GLN A 515 17.31 -15.36 -7.35
N THR A 516 16.04 -15.29 -7.72
CA THR A 516 15.19 -16.44 -8.06
C THR A 516 14.44 -16.11 -9.35
N CYS A 517 13.96 -17.12 -10.08
CA CYS A 517 13.09 -16.88 -11.23
C CYS A 517 11.80 -16.13 -10.81
N ALA A 518 11.19 -15.40 -11.73
CA ALA A 518 9.85 -14.86 -11.55
C ALA A 518 8.80 -15.94 -11.79
N ILE A 519 7.67 -15.88 -11.11
CA ILE A 519 6.51 -16.73 -11.44
C ILE A 519 5.72 -16.03 -12.54
N TYR A 520 5.41 -16.76 -13.61
CA TYR A 520 4.42 -16.37 -14.60
C TYR A 520 3.21 -17.27 -14.43
N LEU A 521 2.13 -16.74 -13.87
CA LEU A 521 0.91 -17.49 -13.59
C LEU A 521 -0.10 -17.25 -14.72
N HIS A 522 -0.21 -18.22 -15.62
CA HIS A 522 -1.26 -18.27 -16.63
C HIS A 522 -2.38 -19.19 -16.16
N SER A 523 -3.56 -18.64 -15.93
CA SER A 523 -4.67 -19.39 -15.33
C SER A 523 -6.02 -18.86 -15.82
N GLY A 524 -7.09 -19.64 -15.66
CA GLY A 524 -8.46 -19.20 -15.97
C GLY A 524 -9.02 -18.23 -14.92
N PRO A 525 -10.13 -17.52 -15.18
CA PRO A 525 -10.76 -16.63 -14.19
C PRO A 525 -11.14 -17.35 -12.89
N SER A 526 -11.03 -16.65 -11.77
CA SER A 526 -11.44 -17.13 -10.43
C SER A 526 -10.69 -18.38 -9.92
N THR A 527 -9.41 -18.51 -10.25
CA THR A 527 -8.51 -19.61 -9.81
C THR A 527 -7.57 -19.20 -8.69
N GLY A 528 -7.76 -18.01 -8.10
CA GLY A 528 -6.91 -17.49 -7.02
C GLY A 528 -5.59 -16.84 -7.48
N LYS A 529 -5.58 -16.17 -8.64
CA LYS A 529 -4.36 -15.57 -9.23
C LYS A 529 -3.67 -14.58 -8.30
N SER A 530 -4.45 -13.74 -7.65
CA SER A 530 -3.96 -12.77 -6.67
C SER A 530 -3.71 -13.41 -5.29
N LEU A 531 -4.35 -14.53 -4.97
CA LEU A 531 -4.32 -15.17 -3.65
C LEU A 531 -2.90 -15.52 -3.22
N LEU A 532 -2.10 -16.11 -4.12
CA LEU A 532 -0.71 -16.45 -3.84
C LEU A 532 0.10 -15.20 -3.50
N SER A 533 -0.03 -14.14 -4.29
CA SER A 533 0.72 -12.91 -4.08
C SER A 533 0.30 -12.16 -2.81
N GLN A 534 -1.01 -12.14 -2.51
CA GLN A 534 -1.56 -11.51 -1.31
C GLN A 534 -1.14 -12.25 -0.04
N GLY A 535 -1.29 -13.58 -0.04
CA GLY A 535 -0.91 -14.42 1.10
C GLY A 535 0.58 -14.38 1.39
N LEU A 536 1.43 -14.41 0.36
CA LEU A 536 2.89 -14.34 0.55
C LEU A 536 3.39 -12.95 0.96
N ALA A 537 2.70 -11.87 0.56
CA ALA A 537 3.06 -10.51 1.00
C ALA A 537 2.91 -10.34 2.53
N LYS A 538 2.04 -11.13 3.16
CA LYS A 538 1.80 -11.13 4.60
C LYS A 538 3.04 -11.42 5.45
N ILE A 539 4.10 -12.00 4.88
CA ILE A 539 5.38 -12.17 5.57
C ILE A 539 6.01 -10.82 5.99
N TRP A 540 5.82 -9.74 5.21
CA TRP A 540 6.43 -8.43 5.50
C TRP A 540 5.43 -7.35 5.89
N THR A 541 4.19 -7.43 5.42
CA THR A 541 3.20 -6.36 5.61
C THR A 541 1.81 -6.92 5.89
N ALA A 542 1.00 -6.21 6.67
CA ALA A 542 -0.43 -6.53 6.77
C ALA A 542 -1.20 -6.13 5.49
N GLY A 543 -0.60 -5.30 4.64
CA GLY A 543 -1.14 -4.92 3.33
C GLY A 543 -0.88 -5.98 2.24
N GLY A 544 -0.81 -5.51 0.99
CA GLY A 544 -0.57 -6.33 -0.19
C GLY A 544 0.86 -6.25 -0.74
N PRO A 545 1.12 -6.92 -1.88
CA PRO A 545 2.39 -6.83 -2.60
C PRO A 545 2.63 -5.44 -3.20
N SER A 546 3.87 -5.18 -3.63
CA SER A 546 4.24 -3.96 -4.34
C SER A 546 3.83 -4.04 -5.81
N GLU A 547 3.10 -3.04 -6.29
CA GLU A 547 2.72 -2.97 -7.72
C GLU A 547 3.91 -2.61 -8.61
N LEU A 548 4.06 -3.29 -9.75
CA LEU A 548 5.20 -3.11 -10.67
C LEU A 548 5.38 -1.64 -11.09
N ASP A 549 4.29 -0.94 -11.42
CA ASP A 549 4.31 0.46 -11.83
C ASP A 549 4.90 1.38 -10.76
N SER A 550 4.62 1.08 -9.49
CA SER A 550 5.18 1.82 -8.35
C SER A 550 6.66 1.50 -8.11
N VAL A 551 7.14 0.34 -8.56
CA VAL A 551 8.55 -0.08 -8.43
C VAL A 551 9.42 0.50 -9.56
N VAL A 552 8.88 0.57 -10.77
CA VAL A 552 9.61 1.06 -11.96
C VAL A 552 9.55 2.59 -12.11
N GLY A 553 8.63 3.24 -11.40
CA GLY A 553 8.49 4.69 -11.36
C GLY A 553 9.69 5.43 -10.75
N GLY A 554 9.62 6.77 -10.73
CA GLY A 554 10.72 7.61 -10.23
C GLY A 554 11.00 7.46 -8.72
N PHE A 555 9.98 7.08 -7.94
CA PHE A 555 10.08 6.79 -6.51
C PHE A 555 9.59 5.36 -6.27
N ASN A 556 10.39 4.56 -5.58
CA ASN A 556 10.17 3.13 -5.41
C ASN A 556 10.18 2.70 -3.92
N SER A 557 9.69 3.59 -3.05
CA SER A 557 9.60 3.35 -1.61
C SER A 557 8.65 2.22 -1.22
N VAL A 558 7.78 1.75 -2.12
CA VAL A 558 6.95 0.55 -1.88
C VAL A 558 7.80 -0.69 -1.58
N LEU A 559 9.03 -0.75 -2.11
CA LEU A 559 10.00 -1.81 -1.81
C LEU A 559 10.55 -1.75 -0.38
N THR A 560 10.27 -0.71 0.41
CA THR A 560 10.57 -0.69 1.85
C THR A 560 9.40 -1.22 2.69
N VAL A 561 8.35 -1.74 2.06
CA VAL A 561 7.21 -2.35 2.73
C VAL A 561 7.11 -3.81 2.34
N CYS A 562 7.19 -4.11 1.04
CA CYS A 562 7.11 -5.47 0.54
C CYS A 562 8.08 -5.70 -0.64
N PRO A 563 8.97 -6.72 -0.57
CA PRO A 563 9.92 -7.04 -1.64
C PRO A 563 9.28 -7.86 -2.78
N LEU A 564 8.04 -8.34 -2.60
CA LEU A 564 7.27 -8.99 -3.65
C LEU A 564 6.62 -7.95 -4.55
N VAL A 565 6.94 -8.05 -5.82
CA VAL A 565 6.43 -7.23 -6.91
C VAL A 565 5.40 -8.04 -7.69
N VAL A 566 4.25 -7.44 -7.96
CA VAL A 566 3.22 -8.02 -8.82
C VAL A 566 3.05 -7.16 -10.07
N ALA A 567 2.89 -7.84 -11.21
CA ALA A 567 2.46 -7.22 -12.45
C ALA A 567 1.09 -7.80 -12.82
N ASP A 568 0.07 -6.95 -12.82
CA ASP A 568 -1.28 -7.27 -13.30
C ASP A 568 -1.46 -6.74 -14.74
N GLU A 569 -2.43 -7.30 -15.47
CA GLU A 569 -2.71 -7.31 -16.92
C GLU A 569 -2.36 -6.07 -17.80
N SER A 570 -2.07 -4.90 -17.23
CA SER A 570 -1.66 -3.70 -17.93
C SER A 570 -0.22 -3.30 -17.60
N LEU A 571 0.66 -3.47 -18.57
CA LEU A 571 2.05 -3.04 -18.49
C LEU A 571 2.22 -1.53 -18.71
N PRO A 572 3.25 -0.89 -18.12
CA PRO A 572 3.54 0.52 -18.36
C PRO A 572 3.86 0.76 -19.85
N LYS A 573 3.18 1.75 -20.45
CA LYS A 573 3.21 2.08 -21.89
C LYS A 573 4.49 2.78 -22.35
N ASP A 574 5.47 2.93 -21.46
CA ASP A 574 6.63 3.79 -21.65
C ASP A 574 7.75 3.12 -22.45
N GLY A 575 7.52 2.81 -23.74
CA GLY A 575 8.50 2.70 -24.85
C GLY A 575 9.78 1.85 -24.71
N LYS A 576 10.14 1.35 -23.53
CA LYS A 576 11.26 0.45 -23.23
C LYS A 576 10.67 -0.94 -23.13
N GLY A 577 11.11 -1.87 -23.97
CA GLY A 577 10.58 -3.22 -24.02
C GLY A 577 10.46 -3.84 -22.63
N ILE A 578 9.23 -4.23 -22.25
CA ILE A 578 8.87 -4.75 -20.92
C ILE A 578 9.82 -5.86 -20.45
N THR A 579 10.21 -6.74 -21.37
CA THR A 579 11.12 -7.84 -21.10
C THR A 579 12.48 -7.37 -20.60
N THR A 580 12.96 -6.20 -21.03
CA THR A 580 14.20 -5.61 -20.51
C THR A 580 14.05 -5.18 -19.06
N VAL A 581 12.91 -4.57 -18.70
CA VAL A 581 12.60 -4.16 -17.32
C VAL A 581 12.51 -5.38 -16.42
N LEU A 582 11.73 -6.41 -16.82
CA LEU A 582 11.56 -7.65 -16.06
C LEU A 582 12.89 -8.39 -15.92
N ARG A 583 13.69 -8.54 -17.00
CA ARG A 583 15.02 -9.15 -16.96
C ARG A 583 15.96 -8.42 -16.00
N ARG A 584 15.90 -7.09 -15.95
CA ARG A 584 16.71 -6.29 -15.01
C ARG A 584 16.27 -6.48 -13.56
N LEU A 585 14.96 -6.50 -13.30
CA LEU A 585 14.42 -6.71 -11.95
C LEU A 585 14.83 -8.09 -11.39
N ILE A 586 14.69 -9.15 -12.20
CA ILE A 586 15.05 -10.51 -11.83
C ILE A 586 16.58 -10.68 -11.74
N GLY A 587 17.31 -10.09 -12.70
CA GLY A 587 18.74 -10.31 -12.88
C GLY A 587 19.66 -9.44 -12.03
N THR A 588 19.14 -8.56 -11.16
CA THR A 588 19.97 -7.67 -10.31
C THR A 588 19.61 -7.79 -8.83
N THR A 589 20.61 -7.73 -7.96
CA THR A 589 20.46 -7.66 -6.49
C THR A 589 20.76 -6.28 -5.94
N THR A 590 21.02 -5.29 -6.80
CA THR A 590 21.33 -3.93 -6.39
C THR A 590 20.62 -2.95 -7.30
N ARG A 591 19.96 -1.97 -6.70
CA ARG A 591 19.22 -0.91 -7.39
C ARG A 591 19.22 0.37 -6.57
N ASN A 592 18.85 1.48 -7.18
CA ASN A 592 18.68 2.73 -6.45
C ASN A 592 17.34 2.72 -5.71
N LEU A 593 17.35 3.13 -4.45
CA LEU A 593 16.16 3.45 -3.67
C LEU A 593 15.96 4.95 -3.65
N ASN A 594 14.87 5.38 -4.28
CA ASN A 594 14.44 6.76 -4.37
C ASN A 594 13.21 6.94 -3.49
N ARG A 595 13.40 7.62 -2.37
CA ARG A 595 12.33 8.01 -1.44
C ARG A 595 12.06 9.51 -1.59
N LYS A 596 10.80 9.91 -1.47
CA LYS A 596 10.46 11.33 -1.53
C LYS A 596 11.19 12.07 -0.41
N PHE A 597 11.79 13.21 -0.75
CA PHE A 597 12.49 14.10 0.18
C PHE A 597 13.74 13.51 0.88
N MET A 598 14.22 12.35 0.43
CA MET A 598 15.45 11.71 0.93
C MET A 598 16.50 11.62 -0.16
N ALA A 599 17.77 11.51 0.25
CA ALA A 599 18.84 11.21 -0.67
C ALA A 599 18.65 9.80 -1.27
N THR A 600 18.94 9.66 -2.56
CA THR A 600 19.02 8.36 -3.21
C THR A 600 20.13 7.54 -2.54
N CYS A 601 19.83 6.27 -2.26
CA CYS A 601 20.78 5.32 -1.69
C CYS A 601 20.75 3.99 -2.46
N ASN A 602 21.76 3.16 -2.24
CA ASN A 602 21.77 1.80 -2.79
C ASN A 602 20.81 0.91 -1.99
N LEU A 603 20.02 0.11 -2.70
CA LEU A 603 19.17 -0.95 -2.17
C LEU A 603 19.70 -2.30 -2.63
N ARG A 604 20.22 -3.07 -1.67
CA ARG A 604 20.70 -4.43 -1.86
C ARG A 604 19.58 -5.46 -1.62
N GLY A 605 19.66 -6.58 -2.32
CA GLY A 605 18.71 -7.68 -2.27
C GLY A 605 17.95 -7.89 -3.58
N ALA A 606 17.57 -9.13 -3.84
CA ALA A 606 16.70 -9.51 -4.94
C ALA A 606 15.23 -9.25 -4.57
N VAL A 607 14.48 -8.68 -5.49
CA VAL A 607 13.01 -8.64 -5.39
C VAL A 607 12.43 -10.00 -5.74
N ARG A 608 11.16 -10.22 -5.39
CA ARG A 608 10.35 -11.33 -5.89
C ARG A 608 9.38 -10.78 -6.92
N LEU A 609 9.09 -11.56 -7.96
CA LEU A 609 8.21 -11.11 -9.03
C LEU A 609 7.20 -12.22 -9.34
N ILE A 610 5.93 -11.87 -9.25
CA ILE A 610 4.82 -12.69 -9.73
C ILE A 610 4.11 -11.89 -10.83
N ILE A 611 3.89 -12.54 -11.96
CA ILE A 611 3.17 -11.99 -13.09
C ILE A 611 1.87 -12.75 -13.19
N CYS A 612 0.76 -12.04 -13.01
CA CYS A 612 -0.58 -12.60 -13.17
C CYS A 612 -1.09 -12.18 -14.55
N ALA A 613 -1.33 -13.14 -15.44
CA ALA A 613 -1.77 -12.83 -16.79
C ALA A 613 -2.88 -13.77 -17.28
N ASN A 614 -3.91 -13.16 -17.88
CA ASN A 614 -4.97 -13.89 -18.58
C ASN A 614 -4.59 -14.25 -20.02
N ASN A 615 -3.43 -13.77 -20.50
CA ASN A 615 -2.95 -14.05 -21.84
C ASN A 615 -1.43 -14.22 -21.87
N ASP A 616 -0.96 -14.87 -22.93
CA ASP A 616 0.44 -15.24 -23.14
C ASP A 616 1.28 -14.11 -23.73
N ARG A 617 0.68 -12.94 -23.98
CA ARG A 617 1.30 -11.90 -24.81
C ARG A 617 2.26 -10.99 -24.02
N LEU A 618 2.29 -11.11 -22.71
CA LEU A 618 3.06 -10.21 -21.84
C LEU A 618 4.59 -10.33 -22.04
N LEU A 619 5.06 -11.52 -22.46
CA LEU A 619 6.47 -11.79 -22.76
C LEU A 619 6.79 -11.74 -24.26
N GLU A 620 5.80 -11.48 -25.12
CA GLU A 620 6.04 -11.32 -26.55
C GLU A 620 6.84 -10.04 -26.81
N THR A 621 8.03 -10.21 -27.38
CA THR A 621 8.84 -9.11 -27.88
C THR A 621 8.58 -8.96 -29.37
N GLY A 622 8.51 -7.72 -29.87
CA GLY A 622 8.61 -7.45 -31.32
C GLY A 622 9.99 -7.76 -31.92
N GLU A 623 10.93 -8.28 -31.12
CA GLU A 623 12.29 -8.64 -31.49
C GLU A 623 12.39 -10.14 -31.82
N GLU A 624 13.20 -10.49 -32.83
CA GLU A 624 13.52 -11.89 -33.17
C GLU A 624 14.42 -12.52 -32.10
N LEU A 625 13.92 -13.56 -31.42
CA LEU A 625 14.66 -14.30 -30.39
C LEU A 625 15.44 -15.50 -30.97
N THR A 626 16.62 -15.79 -30.43
CA THR A 626 17.36 -17.04 -30.70
C THR A 626 17.08 -18.11 -29.63
N ASN A 627 17.46 -19.36 -29.89
CA ASN A 627 17.36 -20.44 -28.88
C ASN A 627 18.16 -20.12 -27.59
N ALA A 628 19.32 -19.48 -27.70
CA ALA A 628 20.10 -19.07 -26.54
C ALA A 628 19.42 -17.95 -25.74
N ASP A 629 18.78 -16.99 -26.43
CA ASP A 629 17.97 -15.95 -25.77
C ASP A 629 16.79 -16.56 -25.04
N LEU A 630 16.21 -17.61 -25.61
CA LEU A 630 15.08 -18.32 -25.06
C LEU A 630 15.45 -19.13 -23.81
N GLU A 631 16.57 -19.86 -23.80
CA GLU A 631 17.07 -20.52 -22.59
C GLU A 631 17.32 -19.51 -21.46
N ALA A 632 17.90 -18.35 -21.81
CA ALA A 632 18.13 -17.28 -20.85
C ALA A 632 16.83 -16.66 -20.33
N VAL A 633 15.75 -16.62 -21.12
CA VAL A 633 14.42 -16.21 -20.69
C VAL A 633 13.78 -17.30 -19.83
N ALA A 634 13.78 -18.55 -20.28
CA ALA A 634 13.18 -19.68 -19.58
C ALA A 634 13.78 -19.90 -18.18
N GLY A 635 15.10 -19.75 -18.01
CA GLY A 635 15.70 -19.82 -16.68
C GLY A 635 15.18 -18.73 -15.71
N ARG A 636 14.73 -17.58 -16.23
CA ARG A 636 14.23 -16.44 -15.44
C ARG A 636 12.74 -16.51 -15.12
N PHE A 637 11.95 -17.35 -15.78
CA PHE A 637 10.50 -17.45 -15.58
C PHE A 637 10.08 -18.89 -15.28
N LEU A 638 9.48 -19.11 -14.11
CA LEU A 638 8.71 -20.30 -13.81
C LEU A 638 7.29 -20.10 -14.36
N TYR A 639 7.03 -20.67 -15.54
CA TYR A 639 5.73 -20.61 -16.20
C TYR A 639 4.82 -21.68 -15.61
N LEU A 640 3.75 -21.26 -14.93
CA LEU A 640 2.72 -22.11 -14.35
C LEU A 640 1.45 -21.95 -15.17
N ASP A 641 1.01 -23.03 -15.79
CA ASP A 641 -0.16 -23.03 -16.67
C ASP A 641 -1.27 -23.90 -16.10
N THR A 642 -2.33 -23.23 -15.68
CA THR A 642 -3.57 -23.85 -15.24
C THR A 642 -4.76 -23.33 -16.06
N SER A 643 -4.50 -22.77 -17.24
CA SER A 643 -5.52 -22.17 -18.12
C SER A 643 -6.43 -23.20 -18.80
N ASN A 644 -6.00 -24.45 -18.92
CA ASN A 644 -6.83 -25.54 -19.42
C ASN A 644 -8.14 -25.63 -18.59
N PRO A 645 -9.33 -25.69 -19.23
CA PRO A 645 -10.62 -25.83 -18.58
C PRO A 645 -10.63 -26.80 -17.39
N ASP A 646 -10.11 -28.02 -17.55
CA ASP A 646 -10.15 -29.05 -16.51
C ASP A 646 -9.31 -28.70 -15.27
N ALA A 647 -8.17 -28.04 -15.47
CA ALA A 647 -7.30 -27.60 -14.36
C ALA A 647 -7.90 -26.37 -13.66
N SER A 648 -8.38 -25.40 -14.45
CA SER A 648 -9.04 -24.20 -13.94
C SER A 648 -10.30 -24.52 -13.15
N GLU A 649 -11.13 -25.44 -13.63
CA GLU A 649 -12.35 -25.87 -12.94
C GLU A 649 -12.01 -26.59 -11.63
N ARG A 650 -11.05 -27.51 -11.63
CA ARG A 650 -10.61 -28.18 -10.39
C ARG A 650 -10.09 -27.19 -9.34
N LEU A 651 -9.25 -26.23 -9.74
CA LEU A 651 -8.77 -25.18 -8.82
C LEU A 651 -9.91 -24.33 -8.28
N ARG A 652 -10.84 -23.93 -9.16
CA ARG A 652 -12.00 -23.13 -8.77
C ARG A 652 -12.89 -23.88 -7.78
N ASN A 653 -13.22 -25.14 -8.06
CA ASN A 653 -14.08 -25.95 -7.20
C ASN A 653 -13.38 -26.24 -5.86
N TYR A 654 -12.06 -26.48 -5.87
CA TYR A 654 -11.32 -26.63 -4.62
C TYR A 654 -11.41 -25.38 -3.73
N LEU A 655 -11.24 -24.18 -4.30
CA LEU A 655 -11.31 -22.93 -3.55
C LEU A 655 -12.74 -22.53 -3.14
N LEU A 656 -13.75 -22.79 -3.99
CA LEU A 656 -15.12 -22.35 -3.76
C LEU A 656 -15.96 -23.36 -2.96
N GLU A 657 -15.74 -24.66 -3.15
CA GLU A 657 -16.60 -25.72 -2.60
C GLU A 657 -15.91 -26.52 -1.50
N GLU A 658 -14.65 -26.93 -1.67
CA GLU A 658 -13.93 -27.71 -0.64
C GLU A 658 -13.41 -26.83 0.50
N ILE A 659 -12.72 -25.73 0.17
CA ILE A 659 -12.14 -24.83 1.18
C ILE A 659 -13.13 -23.74 1.59
N THR A 660 -13.90 -23.22 0.64
CA THR A 660 -14.82 -22.08 0.77
C THR A 660 -14.15 -20.70 0.90
N PRO A 661 -14.75 -19.62 0.33
CA PRO A 661 -14.21 -18.26 0.43
C PRO A 661 -14.02 -17.76 1.87
N GLU A 662 -14.86 -18.21 2.80
CA GLU A 662 -14.81 -17.83 4.22
C GLU A 662 -13.49 -18.29 4.86
N VAL A 663 -13.07 -19.54 4.62
CA VAL A 663 -11.80 -20.08 5.11
C VAL A 663 -10.61 -19.42 4.41
N VAL A 664 -10.71 -19.21 3.09
CA VAL A 664 -9.65 -18.50 2.34
C VAL A 664 -9.41 -17.09 2.90
N ASN A 665 -10.47 -16.34 3.17
CA ASN A 665 -10.33 -14.98 3.69
C ASN A 665 -9.86 -14.99 5.15
N SER A 666 -10.54 -15.73 6.03
CA SER A 666 -10.25 -15.71 7.46
C SER A 666 -8.96 -16.44 7.83
N GLU A 667 -8.79 -17.69 7.41
CA GLU A 667 -7.66 -18.53 7.84
C GLU A 667 -6.42 -18.32 6.97
N TRP A 668 -6.58 -18.26 5.64
CA TRP A 668 -5.43 -18.20 4.74
C TRP A 668 -4.85 -16.79 4.61
N LEU A 669 -5.69 -15.76 4.63
CA LEU A 669 -5.29 -14.36 4.45
C LEU A 669 -5.26 -13.56 5.76
N ASP A 670 -6.37 -13.43 6.47
CA ASP A 670 -6.48 -12.56 7.66
C ASP A 670 -5.64 -13.08 8.82
N ASN A 671 -5.58 -14.40 9.00
CA ASN A 671 -4.75 -15.07 10.01
C ASN A 671 -3.37 -15.49 9.49
N ASP A 672 -2.93 -14.92 8.36
CA ASP A 672 -1.61 -15.13 7.75
C ASP A 672 -1.31 -16.61 7.39
N GLY A 673 -2.32 -17.47 7.18
CA GLY A 673 -2.15 -18.90 6.96
C GLY A 673 -1.17 -19.25 5.83
N ILE A 674 -1.26 -18.58 4.67
CA ILE A 674 -0.34 -18.78 3.55
C ILE A 674 1.09 -18.40 3.93
N ALA A 675 1.28 -17.27 4.62
CA ALA A 675 2.60 -16.81 5.06
C ALA A 675 3.22 -17.77 6.10
N ARG A 676 2.43 -18.25 7.06
CA ARG A 676 2.88 -19.23 8.06
C ARG A 676 3.27 -20.56 7.43
N HIS A 677 2.51 -21.02 6.43
CA HIS A 677 2.84 -22.22 5.67
C HIS A 677 4.09 -22.05 4.80
N ALA A 678 4.25 -20.90 4.13
CA ALA A 678 5.45 -20.60 3.37
C ALA A 678 6.71 -20.56 4.25
N LEU A 679 6.62 -19.99 5.46
CA LEU A 679 7.71 -20.02 6.43
C LEU A 679 8.00 -21.43 6.97
N TRP A 680 6.98 -22.30 7.04
CA TRP A 680 7.17 -23.70 7.42
C TRP A 680 7.94 -24.43 6.31
N LEU A 681 7.52 -24.27 5.05
CA LEU A 681 8.24 -24.80 3.88
C LEU A 681 9.70 -24.33 3.85
N ALA A 682 9.96 -23.06 4.16
CA ALA A 682 11.31 -22.51 4.21
C ALA A 682 12.22 -23.19 5.26
N ARG A 683 11.64 -23.79 6.30
CA ARG A 683 12.38 -24.53 7.34
C ARG A 683 12.50 -26.03 7.06
N THR A 684 11.48 -26.63 6.45
CA THR A 684 11.36 -28.08 6.36
C THR A 684 11.71 -28.65 4.98
N ARG A 685 11.52 -27.88 3.90
CA ARG A 685 11.72 -28.37 2.53
C ARG A 685 13.19 -28.23 2.12
N PRO A 686 13.89 -29.33 1.77
CA PRO A 686 15.23 -29.24 1.19
C PRO A 686 15.14 -28.72 -0.26
N VAL A 687 15.91 -27.68 -0.58
CA VAL A 687 15.95 -27.10 -1.93
C VAL A 687 17.37 -27.06 -2.48
N ASN A 688 17.56 -27.61 -3.68
CA ASN A 688 18.84 -27.54 -4.39
C ASN A 688 19.02 -26.16 -5.05
N SER A 689 19.77 -25.28 -4.41
CA SER A 689 19.98 -23.89 -4.83
C SER A 689 21.39 -23.63 -5.40
N THR A 690 22.01 -24.65 -6.00
CA THR A 690 23.36 -24.58 -6.61
C THR A 690 23.42 -23.85 -7.95
N GLY A 691 22.26 -23.63 -8.58
CA GLY A 691 22.13 -22.91 -9.85
C GLY A 691 22.43 -21.42 -9.73
N ARG A 692 22.34 -20.72 -10.88
CA ARG A 692 22.50 -19.27 -10.94
C ARG A 692 21.43 -18.57 -10.12
N PHE A 693 20.20 -19.06 -10.20
CA PHE A 693 19.08 -18.66 -9.37
C PHE A 693 18.81 -19.68 -8.26
N LEU A 694 18.18 -19.24 -7.17
CA LEU A 694 17.71 -20.13 -6.09
C LEU A 694 16.79 -21.21 -6.65
N VAL A 695 15.88 -20.80 -7.53
CA VAL A 695 15.06 -21.67 -8.38
C VAL A 695 15.13 -21.12 -9.80
N GLU A 696 15.35 -22.01 -10.76
CA GLU A 696 15.35 -21.68 -12.19
C GLU A 696 14.05 -22.17 -12.82
N GLY A 697 13.53 -21.44 -13.82
CA GLY A 697 12.43 -21.95 -14.64
C GLY A 697 12.84 -23.15 -15.50
N ARG A 698 11.88 -23.75 -16.20
CA ARG A 698 12.15 -24.72 -17.27
C ARG A 698 11.63 -24.17 -18.58
N GLN A 699 12.26 -24.59 -19.67
CA GLN A 699 11.73 -24.31 -21.00
C GLN A 699 10.41 -25.08 -21.17
N THR A 700 9.34 -24.36 -21.47
CA THR A 700 8.00 -24.91 -21.75
C THR A 700 7.60 -24.63 -23.21
N GLU A 701 6.48 -25.18 -23.68
CA GLU A 701 5.95 -24.88 -25.01
C GLU A 701 5.66 -23.39 -25.21
N PHE A 702 5.18 -22.70 -24.17
CA PHE A 702 5.04 -21.25 -24.15
C PHE A 702 6.35 -20.54 -24.54
N HIS A 703 7.46 -20.89 -23.88
CA HIS A 703 8.76 -20.30 -24.18
C HIS A 703 9.17 -20.54 -25.65
N ARG A 704 8.89 -21.73 -26.17
CA ARG A 704 9.13 -22.11 -27.57
C ARG A 704 8.28 -21.30 -28.55
N GLY A 705 7.02 -21.01 -28.21
CA GLY A 705 6.13 -20.17 -29.01
C GLY A 705 6.58 -18.70 -29.15
N LEU A 706 7.40 -18.19 -28.23
CA LEU A 706 7.96 -16.83 -28.34
C LEU A 706 8.87 -16.67 -29.58
N VAL A 707 9.49 -17.75 -30.07
CA VAL A 707 10.33 -17.74 -31.28
C VAL A 707 9.54 -17.35 -32.53
N THR A 708 8.27 -17.75 -32.59
CA THR A 708 7.39 -17.52 -33.74
C THR A 708 6.44 -16.35 -33.55
N ALA A 709 6.54 -15.62 -32.42
CA ALA A 709 5.64 -14.52 -32.08
C ALA A 709 5.81 -13.30 -33.00
N SER A 710 7.02 -13.01 -33.50
CA SER A 710 7.30 -11.82 -34.31
C SER A 710 8.47 -12.00 -35.28
N GLY A 711 8.64 -11.03 -36.19
CA GLY A 711 9.77 -10.97 -37.13
C GLY A 711 9.74 -11.98 -38.27
N VAL A 712 10.88 -12.21 -38.91
CA VAL A 712 11.01 -13.10 -40.09
C VAL A 712 10.67 -14.54 -39.74
N THR A 713 10.92 -14.99 -38.52
CA THR A 713 10.55 -16.34 -38.08
C THR A 713 9.04 -16.57 -38.16
N SER A 714 8.24 -15.57 -37.77
CA SER A 714 6.78 -15.61 -37.91
C SER A 714 6.35 -15.65 -39.38
N SER A 715 6.96 -14.83 -40.24
CA SER A 715 6.69 -14.85 -41.69
C SER A 715 7.06 -16.18 -42.37
N VAL A 716 8.17 -16.79 -41.93
CA VAL A 716 8.60 -18.11 -42.40
C VAL A 716 7.64 -19.20 -41.91
N ALA A 717 7.15 -19.12 -40.68
CA ALA A 717 6.13 -20.01 -40.15
C ALA A 717 4.81 -19.87 -40.94
N GLU A 718 4.39 -18.65 -41.29
CA GLU A 718 3.23 -18.39 -42.15
C GLU A 718 3.37 -19.05 -43.52
N PHE A 719 4.50 -18.82 -44.18
CA PHE A 719 4.80 -19.44 -45.47
C PHE A 719 4.71 -20.96 -45.40
N LEU A 720 5.39 -21.56 -44.42
CA LEU A 720 5.45 -23.01 -44.26
C LEU A 720 4.09 -23.61 -43.93
N THR A 721 3.32 -22.97 -43.06
CA THR A 721 1.97 -23.39 -42.72
C THR A 721 1.09 -23.42 -43.97
N LYS A 722 1.06 -22.32 -44.73
CA LYS A 722 0.26 -22.25 -45.96
C LYS A 722 0.74 -23.25 -47.03
N TRP A 723 2.06 -23.41 -47.18
CA TRP A 723 2.66 -24.40 -48.10
C TRP A 723 2.25 -25.83 -47.74
N VAL A 724 2.36 -26.19 -46.45
CA VAL A 724 2.07 -27.53 -45.97
C VAL A 724 0.57 -27.85 -46.06
N SER A 725 -0.28 -26.85 -45.85
CA SER A 725 -1.75 -26.94 -46.00
C SER A 725 -2.23 -27.01 -47.45
N HIS A 726 -1.45 -26.54 -48.44
CA HIS A 726 -1.85 -26.55 -49.86
C HIS A 726 -0.74 -27.02 -50.82
N PRO A 727 -0.21 -28.25 -50.67
CA PRO A 727 0.85 -28.75 -51.55
C PRO A 727 0.24 -29.17 -52.90
N GLY A 728 -0.02 -28.24 -53.80
CA GLY A 728 -0.62 -28.60 -55.08
C GLY A 728 -1.11 -27.49 -56.01
N GLN A 729 -1.14 -26.22 -55.58
CA GLN A 729 -1.55 -25.11 -56.46
C GLN A 729 -0.46 -24.66 -57.46
N GLY A 730 0.37 -25.59 -57.96
CA GLY A 730 1.40 -25.28 -58.98
C GLY A 730 2.63 -24.53 -58.45
N TYR A 731 2.93 -24.61 -57.15
CA TYR A 731 4.13 -24.01 -56.57
C TYR A 731 5.41 -24.73 -57.06
N ALA A 732 6.47 -23.96 -57.31
CA ALA A 732 7.73 -24.52 -57.79
C ALA A 732 8.51 -25.18 -56.65
N GLY A 733 8.95 -26.44 -56.85
CA GLY A 733 9.87 -27.12 -55.94
C GLY A 733 9.20 -27.97 -54.85
N ASN A 734 8.21 -28.81 -55.19
CA ASN A 734 7.63 -29.79 -54.27
C ASN A 734 8.66 -30.70 -53.58
N ASP A 735 9.82 -30.94 -54.21
CA ASP A 735 10.90 -31.76 -53.64
C ASP A 735 11.67 -31.04 -52.50
N LEU A 736 11.50 -29.72 -52.36
CA LEU A 736 12.21 -28.88 -51.39
C LEU A 736 11.58 -28.87 -50.00
N VAL A 737 10.40 -29.47 -49.83
CA VAL A 737 9.72 -29.65 -48.54
C VAL A 737 9.22 -31.09 -48.42
N GLN A 738 9.74 -31.82 -47.44
CA GLN A 738 9.31 -33.19 -47.15
C GLN A 738 8.53 -33.23 -45.83
N VAL A 739 7.33 -33.79 -45.87
CA VAL A 739 6.43 -33.90 -44.71
C VAL A 739 5.97 -35.35 -44.60
N GLY A 740 5.89 -35.86 -43.37
CA GLY A 740 5.41 -37.20 -43.05
C GLY A 740 6.10 -37.75 -41.80
N ASN A 741 5.64 -38.88 -41.28
CA ASN A 741 6.18 -39.54 -40.07
C ASN A 741 6.35 -38.58 -38.87
N GLY A 742 5.43 -37.63 -38.72
CA GLY A 742 5.47 -36.62 -37.66
C GLY A 742 6.59 -35.59 -37.77
N GLN A 743 7.17 -35.38 -38.96
CA GLN A 743 8.29 -34.45 -39.19
C GLN A 743 8.09 -33.56 -40.42
N ILE A 744 8.76 -32.41 -40.42
CA ILE A 744 8.81 -31.46 -41.54
C ILE A 744 10.27 -31.13 -41.84
N TRP A 745 10.66 -31.26 -43.11
CA TRP A 745 12.00 -30.96 -43.58
C TRP A 745 11.96 -29.94 -44.71
N VAL A 746 12.75 -28.88 -44.57
CA VAL A 746 12.66 -27.71 -45.46
C VAL A 746 14.04 -27.27 -45.92
N ALA A 747 14.20 -27.08 -47.24
CA ALA A 747 15.35 -26.40 -47.82
C ALA A 747 15.09 -24.89 -47.97
N THR A 748 16.11 -24.04 -47.76
CA THR A 748 15.99 -22.57 -47.83
C THR A 748 15.52 -22.07 -49.20
N GLU A 749 15.75 -22.83 -50.25
CA GLU A 749 15.40 -22.51 -51.63
C GLU A 749 13.88 -22.46 -51.88
N VAL A 750 13.06 -23.10 -51.03
CA VAL A 750 11.59 -23.07 -51.21
C VAL A 750 11.02 -21.66 -51.07
N PHE A 751 11.69 -20.79 -50.31
CA PHE A 751 11.27 -19.41 -50.03
C PHE A 751 11.63 -18.44 -51.15
N GLY A 752 11.85 -18.93 -52.37
CA GLY A 752 12.11 -18.10 -53.54
C GLY A 752 10.96 -17.11 -53.82
N LYS A 753 11.29 -16.00 -54.51
CA LYS A 753 10.39 -14.88 -54.77
C LYS A 753 9.00 -15.29 -55.26
N ALA A 754 8.92 -16.17 -56.27
CA ALA A 754 7.65 -16.62 -56.84
C ALA A 754 6.76 -17.34 -55.82
N ASN A 755 7.34 -18.22 -55.00
CA ASN A 755 6.58 -18.94 -53.98
C ASN A 755 6.14 -17.99 -52.86
N TRP A 756 7.02 -17.07 -52.45
CA TRP A 756 6.74 -16.11 -51.38
C TRP A 756 5.61 -15.15 -51.73
N GLU A 757 5.66 -14.55 -52.93
CA GLU A 757 4.62 -13.62 -53.40
C GLU A 757 3.26 -14.31 -53.54
N ASN A 758 3.23 -15.62 -53.83
CA ASN A 758 1.97 -16.36 -53.92
C ASN A 758 1.36 -16.71 -52.55
N LEU A 759 2.17 -17.12 -51.58
CA LEU A 759 1.68 -17.60 -50.28
C LEU A 759 1.58 -16.49 -49.23
N VAL A 760 2.50 -15.53 -49.26
CA VAL A 760 2.61 -14.45 -48.29
C VAL A 760 2.78 -13.09 -48.99
N PRO A 761 1.84 -12.70 -49.89
CA PRO A 761 1.95 -11.48 -50.70
C PRO A 761 2.01 -10.19 -49.88
N SER A 762 1.46 -10.21 -48.66
CA SER A 762 1.38 -9.06 -47.76
C SER A 762 2.69 -8.72 -47.05
N LEU A 763 3.70 -9.60 -47.11
CA LEU A 763 4.97 -9.42 -46.39
C LEU A 763 6.16 -9.30 -47.35
N PRO A 764 7.13 -8.42 -47.05
CA PRO A 764 8.33 -8.28 -47.87
C PRO A 764 9.16 -9.58 -47.83
N LEU A 765 9.67 -10.00 -48.99
CA LEU A 765 10.54 -11.17 -49.11
C LEU A 765 11.83 -10.97 -48.29
N PRO A 766 12.11 -11.82 -47.27
CA PRO A 766 13.34 -11.75 -46.51
C PRO A 766 14.55 -12.23 -47.34
N SER A 767 15.74 -11.71 -47.03
CA SER A 767 16.99 -12.23 -47.61
C SER A 767 17.21 -13.70 -47.24
N ALA A 768 17.87 -14.49 -48.10
CA ALA A 768 18.18 -15.89 -47.85
C ALA A 768 18.89 -16.15 -46.51
N THR A 769 19.80 -15.26 -46.09
CA THR A 769 20.48 -15.34 -44.77
C THR A 769 19.49 -15.25 -43.61
N ARG A 770 18.50 -14.35 -43.69
CA ARG A 770 17.47 -14.20 -42.66
C ARG A 770 16.51 -15.40 -42.63
N VAL A 771 16.17 -15.94 -43.79
CA VAL A 771 15.38 -17.20 -43.89
C VAL A 771 16.15 -18.37 -43.27
N GLY A 772 17.45 -18.52 -43.57
CA GLY A 772 18.29 -19.56 -42.98
C GLY A 772 18.38 -19.45 -41.44
N ARG A 773 18.47 -18.23 -40.91
CA ARG A 773 18.43 -17.98 -39.46
C ARG A 773 17.08 -18.35 -38.85
N ALA A 774 15.97 -17.95 -39.50
CA ALA A 774 14.62 -18.32 -39.07
C ALA A 774 14.40 -19.84 -39.07
N LEU A 775 14.86 -20.55 -40.10
CA LEU A 775 14.81 -22.01 -40.15
C LEU A 775 15.63 -22.65 -39.03
N THR A 776 16.81 -22.09 -38.72
CA THR A 776 17.64 -22.58 -37.61
C THR A 776 16.91 -22.44 -36.27
N ASN A 777 16.19 -21.34 -36.05
CA ASN A 777 15.38 -21.14 -34.85
C ASN A 777 14.17 -22.09 -34.78
N LEU A 778 13.58 -22.46 -35.92
CA LEU A 778 12.42 -23.36 -36.02
C LEU A 778 12.79 -24.85 -35.98
N SER A 779 14.08 -25.20 -36.01
CA SER A 779 14.55 -26.57 -36.27
C SER A 779 15.39 -27.13 -35.14
N ASN A 780 15.42 -28.46 -35.02
CA ASN A 780 16.26 -29.20 -34.06
C ASN A 780 17.32 -30.10 -34.73
N GLY A 781 17.49 -29.99 -36.05
CA GLY A 781 18.48 -30.75 -36.80
C GLY A 781 18.54 -30.32 -38.26
N ALA A 782 19.55 -30.79 -38.98
CA ALA A 782 19.67 -30.59 -40.42
C ALA A 782 20.43 -31.72 -41.11
N VAL A 783 20.09 -31.99 -42.36
CA VAL A 783 20.78 -32.96 -43.22
C VAL A 783 21.16 -32.32 -44.55
N ARG A 784 22.25 -32.81 -45.16
CA ARG A 784 22.56 -32.51 -46.57
C ARG A 784 22.04 -33.64 -47.45
N ALA A 785 21.27 -33.30 -48.47
CA ALA A 785 20.69 -34.22 -49.43
C ALA A 785 20.85 -33.70 -50.86
N LEU A 786 20.97 -34.62 -51.82
CA LEU A 786 21.06 -34.28 -53.24
C LEU A 786 19.65 -34.25 -53.84
N VAL A 787 19.23 -33.10 -54.37
CA VAL A 787 17.95 -32.91 -55.04
C VAL A 787 18.20 -32.20 -56.36
N ASN A 788 17.69 -32.74 -57.47
CA ASN A 788 17.86 -32.17 -58.81
C ASN A 788 19.32 -31.82 -59.17
N LYS A 789 20.25 -32.74 -58.86
CA LYS A 789 21.72 -32.61 -59.04
C LYS A 789 22.37 -31.46 -58.24
N ARG A 790 21.67 -30.88 -57.27
CA ARG A 790 22.20 -29.86 -56.35
C ARG A 790 22.22 -30.41 -54.92
N GLN A 791 23.29 -30.13 -54.20
CA GLN A 791 23.40 -30.52 -52.79
C GLN A 791 22.81 -29.42 -51.92
N LEU A 792 21.68 -29.72 -51.28
CA LEU A 792 20.91 -28.77 -50.47
C LEU A 792 20.93 -29.17 -49.00
N THR A 793 20.75 -28.19 -48.12
CA THR A 793 20.61 -28.42 -46.68
C THR A 793 19.12 -28.37 -46.32
N PHE A 794 18.62 -29.45 -45.72
CA PHE A 794 17.26 -29.56 -45.22
C PHE A 794 17.27 -29.43 -43.70
N HIS A 795 16.48 -28.50 -43.19
CA HIS A 795 16.31 -28.26 -41.77
C HIS A 795 15.09 -29.05 -41.25
N ARG A 796 15.27 -29.77 -40.13
CA ARG A 796 14.21 -30.51 -39.42
C ARG A 796 13.39 -29.54 -38.59
N VAL A 797 12.36 -28.97 -39.21
CA VAL A 797 11.46 -28.02 -38.56
C VAL A 797 10.60 -28.75 -37.56
N GLN A 798 10.52 -28.22 -36.33
CA GLN A 798 9.72 -28.79 -35.26
C GLN A 798 8.23 -28.58 -35.55
N PRO A 799 7.44 -29.64 -35.78
CA PRO A 799 6.03 -29.48 -36.17
C PRO A 799 5.18 -28.80 -35.11
N GLY A 800 5.48 -29.03 -33.82
CA GLY A 800 4.76 -28.39 -32.71
C GLY A 800 4.79 -26.86 -32.77
N LEU A 801 5.93 -26.25 -33.16
CA LEU A 801 6.05 -24.80 -33.33
C LEU A 801 5.15 -24.27 -34.45
N LEU A 802 5.06 -25.00 -35.56
CA LEU A 802 4.22 -24.64 -36.71
C LEU A 802 2.73 -24.81 -36.39
N VAL A 803 2.34 -25.91 -35.74
CA VAL A 803 0.96 -26.17 -35.34
C VAL A 803 0.48 -25.10 -34.35
N ALA A 804 1.26 -24.83 -33.31
CA ALA A 804 0.92 -23.81 -32.31
C ALA A 804 0.82 -22.41 -32.94
N TRP A 805 1.74 -22.06 -33.84
CA TRP A 805 1.68 -20.80 -34.58
C TRP A 805 0.43 -20.72 -35.47
N ALA A 806 0.12 -21.78 -36.23
CA ALA A 806 -1.02 -21.85 -37.13
C ALA A 806 -2.36 -21.71 -36.39
N GLN A 807 -2.50 -22.39 -35.24
CA GLN A 807 -3.64 -22.24 -34.34
C GLN A 807 -3.81 -20.80 -33.85
N LYS A 808 -2.72 -20.19 -33.40
CA LYS A 808 -2.74 -18.83 -32.84
C LYS A 808 -2.99 -17.75 -33.89
N ALA A 809 -2.37 -17.86 -35.06
CA ALA A 809 -2.53 -16.93 -36.17
C ALA A 809 -3.84 -17.15 -36.94
N GLN A 810 -4.51 -18.29 -36.73
CA GLN A 810 -5.67 -18.74 -37.52
C GLN A 810 -5.38 -18.77 -39.03
N VAL A 811 -4.19 -19.27 -39.39
CA VAL A 811 -3.72 -19.35 -40.77
C VAL A 811 -3.48 -20.79 -41.18
N GLY A 812 -3.93 -21.15 -42.37
CA GLY A 812 -3.77 -22.49 -42.96
C GLY A 812 -4.91 -23.45 -42.61
N ASP A 813 -4.76 -24.70 -43.06
CA ASP A 813 -5.66 -25.82 -42.74
C ASP A 813 -4.94 -26.75 -41.76
N LEU A 814 -5.35 -26.69 -40.50
CA LEU A 814 -4.77 -27.44 -39.39
C LEU A 814 -5.04 -28.94 -39.49
N ASP A 815 -6.27 -29.33 -39.86
CA ASP A 815 -6.64 -30.73 -40.03
C ASP A 815 -5.83 -31.37 -41.15
N TYR A 816 -5.64 -30.65 -42.25
CA TYR A 816 -4.80 -31.12 -43.34
C TYR A 816 -3.33 -31.19 -42.96
N LEU A 817 -2.81 -30.19 -42.24
CA LEU A 817 -1.43 -30.18 -41.74
C LEU A 817 -1.17 -31.38 -40.81
N GLN A 818 -2.08 -31.67 -39.89
CA GLN A 818 -2.01 -32.85 -39.01
C GLN A 818 -2.10 -34.16 -39.79
N LYS A 819 -3.03 -34.28 -40.74
CA LYS A 819 -3.13 -35.47 -41.62
C LYS A 819 -1.85 -35.72 -42.41
N ARG A 820 -1.23 -34.66 -42.93
CA ARG A 820 0.01 -34.77 -43.69
C ARG A 820 1.20 -35.13 -42.81
N LEU A 821 1.27 -34.59 -41.60
CA LEU A 821 2.25 -35.02 -40.60
C LEU A 821 2.11 -36.52 -40.29
N ALA A 822 0.88 -37.03 -40.19
CA ALA A 822 0.61 -38.45 -39.95
C ALA A 822 0.89 -39.37 -41.17
N SER A 823 1.06 -38.81 -42.37
CA SER A 823 1.31 -39.60 -43.58
C SER A 823 2.70 -40.23 -43.61
N ASP A 824 2.84 -41.39 -44.24
CA ASP A 824 4.13 -42.08 -44.37
C ASP A 824 5.00 -41.46 -45.48
N ASN A 825 6.25 -41.15 -45.14
CA ASN A 825 7.26 -40.64 -46.06
C ASN A 825 8.64 -41.30 -45.81
N LYS A 826 9.01 -42.21 -46.71
CA LYS A 826 10.27 -42.97 -46.62
C LYS A 826 11.52 -42.08 -46.64
N VAL A 827 11.50 -40.94 -47.31
CA VAL A 827 12.62 -39.99 -47.36
C VAL A 827 12.82 -39.37 -45.98
N VAL A 828 11.73 -38.96 -45.34
CA VAL A 828 11.73 -38.39 -43.99
C VAL A 828 12.28 -39.40 -42.99
N THR A 829 11.81 -40.66 -43.03
CA THR A 829 12.30 -41.73 -42.16
C THR A 829 13.81 -41.95 -42.29
N ALA A 830 14.34 -41.92 -43.53
CA ALA A 830 15.77 -42.09 -43.79
C ALA A 830 16.60 -40.90 -43.31
N TRP A 831 16.08 -39.67 -43.42
CA TRP A 831 16.77 -38.47 -42.96
C TRP A 831 16.75 -38.36 -41.43
N ASP A 832 15.67 -38.79 -40.80
CA ASP A 832 15.54 -38.74 -39.34
C ASP A 832 16.58 -39.64 -38.66
N ARG A 833 16.70 -40.89 -39.12
CA ARG A 833 17.74 -41.83 -38.64
C ARG A 833 19.17 -41.29 -38.80
N ARG A 834 19.44 -40.46 -39.82
CA ARG A 834 20.77 -39.85 -40.03
C ARG A 834 21.08 -38.74 -39.03
N VAL A 835 20.06 -38.07 -38.49
CA VAL A 835 20.24 -37.09 -37.41
C VAL A 835 20.35 -37.80 -36.07
N GLU A 836 19.51 -38.81 -35.81
CA GLU A 836 19.60 -39.61 -34.58
C GLU A 836 20.94 -40.33 -34.45
N ALA A 837 21.53 -40.82 -35.55
CA ALA A 837 22.87 -41.45 -35.53
C ALA A 837 24.04 -40.47 -35.32
N LYS A 838 23.79 -39.15 -35.33
CA LYS A 838 24.79 -38.09 -35.12
C LYS A 838 24.72 -37.45 -33.74
N LEU A 839 23.57 -37.58 -33.07
CA LEU A 839 23.35 -37.21 -31.66
C LEU A 839 23.86 -38.36 -30.78
#